data_AF-A0A1R3RPK5-F1
#
_entry.id   AF-A0A1R3RPK5-F1
#
_cell.length_a   1.000
_cell.length_b   1.000
_cell.length_c   1.000
_cell.angle_alpha   90.00
_cell.angle_beta   90.00
_cell.angle_gamma   90.00
#
_symmetry.space_group_name_H-M   'P 1'
#
loop_
_entity.id
_entity.type
_entity.pdbx_description
1 polymer ?
#
loop_
_entity_poly.entity_id
_entity_poly.type
_entity_poly.pdbx_seq_one_letter_code
_entity_poly.pdbx_strand_id
1 'polypeptide(L)'
;MAGGAIQQVTSKTEGYTVRNVLFKIPLVIGDSGTVEVITTLRPNEVNDLMNSEWFTFSIASYSSNDWTENCSGHIRAGADDQGNHVQVERYARRVSSEKWYSALFDRGLSYGTQFCGLHNISADPLGGSASASVNRVEQHESPYLIHPTMIDQCLQLISVAGAAGISRRIIKNAIPASVERMSIRRGGDHMEAGVSAKQESGNYVTADATVVFDGKVVLSMKRGMLFSMDEQVKADSIPLLAQMQWRPAIDFQQPQSLLPQTEQSAAQVGALCITKKLAFLYILRTADTIKDMHPEATHLAKWKSWILAEGARILSDSQILGFDCEKWMGMSSAEKGAIVESLSSSLATEEGDGSIIAAVCMDQIYANCQGIMSNQVSPLELLMDDNLLGRYYAHGQKYANWDVFLTLLCHSKPTLRILEIGGGTGAATMAALPSLYPPASSRQPADVLVAMGFVGDIDQLGVEGSGTVRRVGRHVTDLVVGEQVLVLGPGIFDTRFIVDQQRCRKLDKGLSLEDAANMALVYMTAVYSLVYVGQIKKGQTVLIHSACGGFGMAAIQVCRLLGAEIFATVGNQTKKDHLIHEFDIPPDHIFDSRSASFLQSLMEATGGHWRLRLTLLPPSRSRAGYGATWDLKSVYLTLSSHALLEGWRNWL
;
A
#
# COMPACT_ATOMS: atom_id res chain seq x y z
N MET A 1 -15.35 42.14 21.71
CA MET A 1 -16.25 43.23 21.27
C MET A 1 -17.40 43.48 22.24
N ALA A 2 -18.38 42.56 22.37
CA ALA A 2 -19.54 42.76 23.27
C ALA A 2 -19.15 43.13 24.72
N GLY A 3 -18.14 42.47 25.29
CA GLY A 3 -17.60 42.78 26.61
C GLY A 3 -17.07 44.22 26.77
N GLY A 4 -16.45 44.78 25.72
CA GLY A 4 -16.01 46.18 25.72
C GLY A 4 -17.20 47.14 25.62
N ALA A 5 -18.19 46.83 24.78
CA ALA A 5 -19.38 47.65 24.62
C ALA A 5 -20.20 47.75 25.91
N ILE A 6 -20.43 46.64 26.63
CA ILE A 6 -21.21 46.67 27.87
C ILE A 6 -20.50 47.47 28.98
N GLN A 7 -19.18 47.44 29.02
CA GLN A 7 -18.39 48.22 29.99
C GLN A 7 -18.49 49.72 29.73
N GLN A 8 -18.46 50.13 28.46
CA GLN A 8 -18.63 51.53 28.07
C GLN A 8 -20.05 52.02 28.42
N VAL A 9 -21.08 51.21 28.19
CA VAL A 9 -22.48 51.60 28.43
C VAL A 9 -22.83 51.65 29.93
N THR A 10 -22.31 50.74 30.74
CA THR A 10 -22.73 50.60 32.15
C THR A 10 -21.79 51.24 33.16
N SER A 11 -20.58 51.65 32.75
CA SER A 11 -19.50 52.14 33.63
C SER A 11 -19.11 51.18 34.77
N LYS A 12 -19.58 49.93 34.75
CA LYS A 12 -19.25 48.87 35.71
C LYS A 12 -18.02 48.09 35.22
N THR A 13 -17.02 47.94 36.09
CA THR A 13 -15.71 47.35 35.72
C THR A 13 -15.44 45.98 36.34
N GLU A 14 -16.35 45.45 37.17
CA GLU A 14 -16.14 44.21 37.93
C GLU A 14 -16.30 42.91 37.13
N GLY A 15 -16.81 42.98 35.90
CA GLY A 15 -17.04 41.82 35.05
C GLY A 15 -18.28 41.92 34.18
N TYR A 16 -18.49 40.92 33.35
CA TYR A 16 -19.71 40.77 32.55
C TYR A 16 -20.09 39.31 32.37
N THR A 17 -21.35 39.07 32.03
CA THR A 17 -21.86 37.74 31.69
C THR A 17 -22.52 37.78 30.32
N VAL A 18 -22.13 36.84 29.46
CA VAL A 18 -22.81 36.55 28.20
C VAL A 18 -23.61 35.25 28.30
N ARG A 19 -24.72 35.15 27.57
CA ARG A 19 -25.50 33.91 27.43
C ARG A 19 -26.10 33.77 26.04
N ASN A 20 -26.42 32.53 25.69
CA ASN A 20 -27.00 32.14 24.39
C ASN A 20 -26.21 32.76 23.23
N VAL A 21 -24.88 32.66 23.30
CA VAL A 21 -23.99 33.16 22.26
C VAL A 21 -23.99 32.17 21.11
N LEU A 22 -24.23 32.66 19.90
CA LEU A 22 -24.20 31.89 18.67
C LEU A 22 -23.12 32.46 17.77
N PHE A 23 -22.22 31.59 17.30
CA PHE A 23 -21.26 31.90 16.25
C PHE A 23 -21.84 31.41 14.93
N LYS A 24 -22.30 32.34 14.10
CA LYS A 24 -23.05 32.05 12.88
C LYS A 24 -22.10 31.78 11.71
N ILE A 25 -21.22 32.73 11.43
CA ILE A 25 -20.32 32.70 10.27
C ILE A 25 -18.95 33.21 10.72
N PRO A 26 -17.86 32.44 10.53
CA PRO A 26 -16.52 32.87 10.89
C PRO A 26 -16.10 34.08 10.03
N LEU A 27 -15.51 35.08 10.66
CA LEU A 27 -14.88 36.19 9.95
C LEU A 27 -13.45 35.78 9.55
N VAL A 28 -13.20 35.64 8.25
CA VAL A 28 -11.86 35.37 7.70
C VAL A 28 -11.15 36.69 7.43
N ILE A 29 -10.02 36.91 8.07
CA ILE A 29 -9.18 38.11 7.88
C ILE A 29 -8.04 37.72 6.93
N GLY A 30 -8.00 38.35 5.75
CA GLY A 30 -6.90 38.17 4.79
C GLY A 30 -5.70 39.08 5.09
N ASP A 31 -4.56 38.78 4.48
CA ASP A 31 -3.25 39.42 4.79
C ASP A 31 -3.16 40.94 4.48
N SER A 32 -4.12 41.51 3.75
CA SER A 32 -4.04 42.91 3.29
C SER A 32 -5.36 43.69 3.31
N GLY A 33 -6.38 43.22 4.04
CA GLY A 33 -7.71 43.83 4.05
C GLY A 33 -8.10 44.42 5.42
N THR A 34 -8.60 45.64 5.43
CA THR A 34 -9.34 46.19 6.59
C THR A 34 -10.77 45.67 6.55
N VAL A 35 -11.22 45.06 7.66
CA VAL A 35 -12.62 44.63 7.81
C VAL A 35 -13.33 45.61 8.72
N GLU A 36 -14.43 46.19 8.26
CA GLU A 36 -15.33 46.95 9.12
C GLU A 36 -16.21 46.02 9.92
N VAL A 37 -16.27 46.22 11.24
CA VAL A 37 -17.09 45.44 12.15
C VAL A 37 -17.96 46.36 12.97
N ILE A 38 -19.27 46.10 12.98
CA ILE A 38 -20.25 46.81 13.79
C ILE A 38 -20.68 45.91 14.93
N THR A 39 -20.60 46.43 16.15
CA THR A 39 -21.21 45.81 17.35
C THR A 39 -22.44 46.62 17.73
N THR A 40 -23.61 46.00 17.63
CA THR A 40 -24.88 46.60 18.08
C THR A 40 -25.21 46.06 19.47
N LEU A 41 -25.63 46.94 20.37
CA LEU A 41 -26.11 46.59 21.70
C LEU A 41 -27.50 47.22 21.91
N ARG A 42 -28.51 46.40 22.19
CA ARG A 42 -29.90 46.85 22.41
C ARG A 42 -30.37 46.40 23.80
N PRO A 43 -30.89 47.30 24.66
CA PRO A 43 -31.51 46.89 25.92
C PRO A 43 -32.69 45.95 25.65
N ASN A 44 -32.84 44.90 26.45
CA ASN A 44 -34.06 44.09 26.39
C ASN A 44 -35.13 44.77 27.24
N GLU A 45 -36.32 44.98 26.70
CA GLU A 45 -37.44 45.56 27.45
C GLU A 45 -38.13 44.47 28.29
N VAL A 46 -38.39 44.75 29.57
CA VAL A 46 -39.19 43.86 30.45
C VAL A 46 -40.67 44.25 30.36
N ASN A 47 -40.94 45.55 30.22
CA ASN A 47 -42.22 46.17 29.87
C ASN A 47 -41.95 47.63 29.40
N ASP A 48 -43.00 48.36 28.99
CA ASP A 48 -42.91 49.75 28.49
C ASP A 48 -42.27 50.78 29.46
N LEU A 49 -42.04 50.40 30.72
CA LEU A 49 -41.54 51.28 31.79
C LEU A 49 -40.18 50.85 32.35
N MET A 50 -39.69 49.64 32.03
CA MET A 50 -38.48 49.07 32.62
C MET A 50 -37.66 48.24 31.62
N ASN A 51 -36.39 48.63 31.47
CA ASN A 51 -35.39 47.86 30.76
C ASN A 51 -34.83 46.75 31.66
N SER A 52 -34.52 45.61 31.04
CA SER A 52 -33.79 44.50 31.64
C SER A 52 -32.33 44.89 31.89
N GLU A 53 -31.70 44.22 32.85
CA GLU A 53 -30.23 44.26 33.00
C GLU A 53 -29.50 43.62 31.81
N TRP A 54 -30.22 42.86 30.98
CA TRP A 54 -29.71 42.21 29.79
C TRP A 54 -29.86 43.07 28.54
N PHE A 55 -28.83 43.02 27.71
CA PHE A 55 -28.81 43.59 26.37
C PHE A 55 -28.69 42.45 25.36
N THR A 56 -29.38 42.56 24.25
CA THR A 56 -29.12 41.75 23.06
C THR A 56 -27.98 42.39 22.29
N PHE A 57 -26.94 41.61 21.98
CA PHE A 57 -25.84 42.05 21.13
C PHE A 57 -25.83 41.31 19.79
N SER A 58 -25.37 42.01 18.76
CA SER A 58 -25.08 41.43 17.45
C SER A 58 -23.78 42.05 16.93
N ILE A 59 -22.94 41.22 16.33
CA ILE A 59 -21.66 41.58 15.74
C ILE A 59 -21.72 41.18 14.27
N ALA A 60 -21.56 42.17 13.40
CA ALA A 60 -21.60 41.98 11.95
C ALA A 60 -20.36 42.58 11.29
N SER A 61 -19.83 41.88 10.29
CA SER A 61 -18.71 42.31 9.47
C SER A 61 -19.19 42.71 8.08
N TYR A 62 -18.58 43.74 7.51
CA TYR A 62 -18.80 44.15 6.13
C TYR A 62 -17.68 43.60 5.24
N SER A 63 -18.06 42.83 4.21
CA SER A 63 -17.13 42.29 3.21
C SER A 63 -17.79 42.26 1.85
N SER A 64 -17.09 42.67 0.79
CA SER A 64 -17.53 42.50 -0.60
C SER A 64 -18.97 42.97 -0.88
N ASN A 65 -19.32 44.17 -0.40
CA ASN A 65 -20.63 44.83 -0.49
C ASN A 65 -21.78 44.34 0.40
N ASP A 66 -21.62 43.29 1.20
CA ASP A 66 -22.69 42.75 2.06
C ASP A 66 -22.33 42.73 3.56
N TRP A 67 -23.36 42.94 4.39
CA TRP A 67 -23.27 42.76 5.84
C TRP A 67 -23.54 41.32 6.23
N THR A 68 -22.58 40.71 6.92
CA THR A 68 -22.70 39.35 7.44
C THR A 68 -22.75 39.40 8.96
N GLU A 69 -23.83 38.90 9.56
CA GLU A 69 -23.92 38.75 11.01
C GLU A 69 -23.10 37.55 11.49
N ASN A 70 -21.96 37.80 12.14
CA ASN A 70 -21.04 36.74 12.56
C ASN A 70 -21.41 36.14 13.90
N CYS A 71 -21.91 36.95 14.84
CA CYS A 71 -22.14 36.52 16.20
C CYS A 71 -23.29 37.29 16.86
N SER A 72 -24.11 36.60 17.64
CA SER A 72 -25.14 37.24 18.45
C SER A 72 -25.32 36.55 19.79
N GLY A 73 -25.98 37.24 20.72
CA GLY A 73 -26.30 36.69 22.01
C GLY A 73 -26.81 37.76 22.97
N HIS A 74 -26.75 37.46 24.26
CA HIS A 74 -27.17 38.38 25.30
C HIS A 74 -26.01 38.66 26.23
N ILE A 75 -25.92 39.89 26.73
CA ILE A 75 -24.86 40.32 27.65
C ILE A 75 -25.43 41.21 28.75
N ARG A 76 -24.87 41.12 29.95
CA ARG A 76 -25.11 42.06 31.04
C ARG A 76 -23.83 42.41 31.77
N ALA A 77 -23.82 43.56 32.42
CA ALA A 77 -22.77 43.90 33.37
C ALA A 77 -22.90 43.05 34.65
N GLY A 78 -21.76 42.71 35.24
CA GLY A 78 -21.68 41.80 36.39
C GLY A 78 -21.38 40.37 35.97
N ALA A 79 -20.43 39.76 36.66
CA ALA A 79 -20.09 38.35 36.52
C ALA A 79 -20.95 37.51 37.47
N ASP A 80 -21.81 36.69 36.89
CA ASP A 80 -22.64 35.71 37.60
C ASP A 80 -21.79 34.47 37.90
N ASP A 81 -21.50 34.20 39.17
CA ASP A 81 -20.81 32.97 39.56
C ASP A 81 -21.81 31.98 40.15
N GLN A 82 -22.12 30.93 39.39
CA GLN A 82 -23.06 29.87 39.78
C GLN A 82 -22.39 28.75 40.60
N GLY A 83 -21.11 28.89 40.96
CA GLY A 83 -20.39 28.03 41.91
C GLY A 83 -19.95 26.65 41.40
N ASN A 84 -20.56 26.14 40.32
CA ASN A 84 -20.18 24.85 39.72
C ASN A 84 -19.04 25.01 38.70
N HIS A 85 -17.80 24.97 39.18
CA HIS A 85 -16.59 25.13 38.37
C HIS A 85 -15.92 23.81 38.02
N VAL A 86 -15.29 23.76 36.85
CA VAL A 86 -14.39 22.66 36.49
C VAL A 86 -13.14 22.78 37.36
N GLN A 87 -12.73 21.67 37.98
CA GLN A 87 -11.50 21.63 38.77
C GLN A 87 -10.29 21.79 37.84
N VAL A 88 -9.40 22.72 38.17
CA VAL A 88 -8.16 22.92 37.42
C VAL A 88 -7.07 22.11 38.10
N GLU A 89 -6.89 20.88 37.64
CA GLU A 89 -5.90 19.94 38.19
C GLU A 89 -4.98 19.40 37.09
N ARG A 90 -3.85 18.80 37.49
CA ARG A 90 -2.90 18.19 36.55
C ARG A 90 -3.23 16.71 36.34
N TYR A 91 -3.30 16.29 35.08
CA TYR A 91 -3.56 14.92 34.69
C TYR A 91 -2.28 14.14 34.35
N ALA A 92 -2.39 12.81 34.31
CA ALA A 92 -1.26 11.92 34.09
C ALA A 92 -0.61 12.07 32.70
N ARG A 93 -1.40 12.34 31.64
CA ARG A 93 -0.84 12.48 30.29
C ARG A 93 -0.39 13.91 30.05
N ARG A 94 0.92 14.08 29.84
CA ARG A 94 1.50 15.35 29.39
C ARG A 94 1.38 15.48 27.87
N VAL A 95 1.04 16.67 27.41
CA VAL A 95 0.90 17.00 26.00
C VAL A 95 1.91 18.08 25.64
N SER A 96 2.68 17.85 24.57
CA SER A 96 3.60 18.87 24.06
C SER A 96 2.80 19.92 23.29
N SER A 97 2.95 21.18 23.69
CA SER A 97 2.33 22.33 23.02
C SER A 97 2.73 22.41 21.54
N GLU A 98 4.03 22.33 21.25
CA GLU A 98 4.56 22.36 19.88
C GLU A 98 3.97 21.25 19.00
N LYS A 99 3.97 20.00 19.48
CA LYS A 99 3.39 18.87 18.75
C LYS A 99 1.88 19.00 18.58
N TRP A 100 1.21 19.61 19.55
CA TRP A 100 -0.24 19.83 19.49
C TRP A 100 -0.59 20.85 18.41
N TYR A 101 0.05 22.02 18.44
CA TYR A 101 -0.15 23.06 17.43
C TYR A 101 0.29 22.62 16.03
N SER A 102 1.38 21.85 15.90
CA SER A 102 1.75 21.23 14.62
C SER A 102 0.63 20.31 14.10
N ALA A 103 0.04 19.48 14.97
CA ALA A 103 -1.04 18.59 14.57
C ALA A 103 -2.34 19.31 14.19
N LEU A 104 -2.61 20.49 14.77
CA LEU A 104 -3.72 21.37 14.39
C LEU A 104 -3.43 22.07 13.05
N PHE A 105 -2.18 22.53 12.84
CA PHE A 105 -1.72 23.13 11.59
C PHE A 105 -1.85 22.15 10.41
N ASP A 106 -1.37 20.91 10.57
CA ASP A 106 -1.47 19.86 9.55
C ASP A 106 -2.91 19.53 9.16
N ARG A 107 -3.88 19.91 10.01
CA ARG A 107 -5.31 19.74 9.77
C ARG A 107 -5.98 21.02 9.26
N GLY A 108 -5.27 22.13 9.09
CA GLY A 108 -5.81 23.39 8.57
C GLY A 108 -6.25 24.41 9.63
N LEU A 109 -6.04 24.12 10.92
CA LEU A 109 -6.21 25.11 12.00
C LEU A 109 -4.88 25.82 12.24
N SER A 110 -4.59 26.81 11.39
CA SER A 110 -3.33 27.57 11.41
C SER A 110 -3.40 28.73 12.40
N TYR A 111 -3.13 28.45 13.67
CA TYR A 111 -3.03 29.49 14.70
C TYR A 111 -1.73 30.30 14.55
N GLY A 112 -1.86 31.63 14.47
CA GLY A 112 -0.71 32.53 14.54
C GLY A 112 -0.04 32.49 15.92
N THR A 113 1.19 32.99 16.01
CA THR A 113 2.02 32.95 17.24
C THR A 113 1.30 33.49 18.48
N GLN A 114 0.49 34.55 18.34
CA GLN A 114 -0.28 35.16 19.43
C GLN A 114 -1.42 34.27 19.98
N PHE A 115 -1.88 33.28 19.21
CA PHE A 115 -2.92 32.33 19.59
C PHE A 115 -2.34 31.03 20.16
N CYS A 116 -1.03 30.80 20.04
CA CYS A 116 -0.32 29.62 20.48
C CYS A 116 0.21 29.71 21.93
N GLY A 117 -0.65 30.10 22.89
CA GLY A 117 -0.26 30.37 24.28
C GLY A 117 -0.55 29.26 25.29
N LEU A 118 -0.96 28.06 24.85
CA LEU A 118 -1.14 26.91 25.73
C LEU A 118 0.21 26.30 26.15
N HIS A 119 0.45 26.21 27.45
CA HIS A 119 1.65 25.59 28.03
C HIS A 119 1.27 24.61 29.15
N ASN A 120 2.23 23.79 29.57
CA ASN A 120 2.04 22.79 30.65
C ASN A 120 0.78 21.93 30.48
N ILE A 121 0.45 21.59 29.24
CA ILE A 121 -0.81 20.92 28.90
C ILE A 121 -0.81 19.51 29.48
N SER A 122 -1.90 19.15 30.16
CA SER A 122 -2.16 17.80 30.63
C SER A 122 -3.60 17.36 30.34
N ALA A 123 -3.80 16.07 30.10
CA ALA A 123 -5.11 15.50 29.77
C ALA A 123 -5.38 14.18 30.50
N ASP A 124 -6.65 13.89 30.79
CA ASP A 124 -7.05 12.59 31.30
C ASP A 124 -6.78 11.51 30.22
N PRO A 125 -6.04 10.43 30.53
CA PRO A 125 -5.83 9.33 29.59
C PRO A 125 -7.11 8.69 29.03
N LEU A 126 -8.21 8.73 29.80
CA LEU A 126 -9.55 8.25 29.42
C LEU A 126 -10.30 9.27 28.53
N GLY A 127 -9.84 10.51 28.49
CA GLY A 127 -10.46 11.60 27.74
C GLY A 127 -11.50 12.37 28.55
N GLY A 128 -11.99 13.46 27.96
CA GLY A 128 -13.05 14.27 28.53
C GLY A 128 -12.59 15.32 29.54
N SER A 129 -11.34 15.34 30.00
CA SER A 129 -10.81 16.44 30.80
C SER A 129 -9.39 16.84 30.41
N ALA A 130 -9.08 18.13 30.48
CA ALA A 130 -7.74 18.67 30.24
C ALA A 130 -7.49 19.96 31.02
N SER A 131 -6.22 20.27 31.26
CA SER A 131 -5.77 21.51 31.87
C SER A 131 -4.52 22.05 31.21
N ALA A 132 -4.32 23.36 31.27
CA ALA A 132 -3.14 24.02 30.73
C ALA A 132 -2.94 25.40 31.38
N SER A 133 -1.69 25.86 31.38
CA SER A 133 -1.37 27.26 31.59
C SER A 133 -1.71 28.04 30.31
N VAL A 134 -2.44 29.13 30.46
CA VAL A 134 -2.89 30.04 29.40
C VAL A 134 -2.11 31.34 29.53
N ASN A 135 -1.25 31.62 28.55
CA ASN A 135 -0.32 32.75 28.59
C ASN A 135 -0.61 33.76 27.49
N ARG A 136 -0.44 35.04 27.85
CA ARG A 136 -0.39 36.12 26.87
C ARG A 136 1.01 36.21 26.25
N VAL A 137 1.07 36.28 24.93
CA VAL A 137 2.33 36.28 24.17
C VAL A 137 2.96 37.68 24.03
N GLU A 138 2.16 38.77 24.09
CA GLU A 138 2.64 40.17 23.98
C GLU A 138 2.23 41.04 25.17
N GLN A 139 3.12 41.97 25.56
CA GLN A 139 3.04 42.82 26.77
C GLN A 139 2.46 44.24 26.54
N HIS A 140 1.58 44.45 25.56
CA HIS A 140 0.90 45.75 25.42
C HIS A 140 -0.31 45.84 26.35
N GLU A 141 -0.64 47.01 26.87
CA GLU A 141 -1.85 47.16 27.70
C GLU A 141 -3.11 46.78 26.88
N SER A 142 -3.90 45.85 27.42
CA SER A 142 -5.16 45.43 26.83
C SER A 142 -6.31 46.11 27.55
N PRO A 143 -7.25 46.75 26.84
CA PRO A 143 -8.44 47.33 27.46
C PRO A 143 -9.44 46.26 27.93
N TYR A 144 -9.27 45.00 27.51
CA TYR A 144 -10.16 43.89 27.89
C TYR A 144 -9.80 43.28 29.25
N LEU A 145 -10.82 42.84 30.00
CA LEU A 145 -10.64 42.15 31.29
C LEU A 145 -9.81 40.86 31.19
N ILE A 146 -9.97 40.14 30.08
CA ILE A 146 -9.15 39.01 29.66
C ILE A 146 -8.87 39.22 28.17
N HIS A 147 -7.63 39.02 27.75
CA HIS A 147 -7.25 39.17 26.35
C HIS A 147 -8.01 38.15 25.47
N PRO A 148 -8.56 38.54 24.30
CA PRO A 148 -9.32 37.61 23.45
C PRO A 148 -8.59 36.33 23.05
N THR A 149 -7.27 36.40 22.81
CA THR A 149 -6.47 35.20 22.48
C THR A 149 -6.43 34.19 23.63
N MET A 150 -6.53 34.63 24.88
CA MET A 150 -6.54 33.75 26.04
C MET A 150 -7.90 33.06 26.21
N ILE A 151 -8.99 33.74 25.83
CA ILE A 151 -10.33 33.12 25.75
C ILE A 151 -10.31 32.04 24.67
N ASP A 152 -9.70 32.31 23.50
CA ASP A 152 -9.56 31.34 22.43
C ASP A 152 -8.70 30.13 22.85
N GLN A 153 -7.58 30.34 23.53
CA GLN A 153 -6.77 29.25 24.10
C GLN A 153 -7.59 28.32 25.02
N CYS A 154 -8.55 28.86 25.79
CA CYS A 154 -9.46 28.04 26.59
C CYS A 154 -10.40 27.19 25.72
N LEU A 155 -10.85 27.72 24.58
CA LEU A 155 -11.65 26.96 23.60
C LEU A 155 -10.80 25.89 22.92
N GLN A 156 -9.55 26.21 22.56
CA GLN A 156 -8.59 25.27 21.99
C GLN A 156 -8.35 24.07 22.92
N LEU A 157 -8.30 24.28 24.24
CA LEU A 157 -8.09 23.23 25.24
C LEU A 157 -9.21 22.16 25.24
N ILE A 158 -10.40 22.48 24.73
CA ILE A 158 -11.49 21.51 24.54
C ILE A 158 -11.09 20.42 23.55
N SER A 159 -10.32 20.76 22.50
CA SER A 159 -9.80 19.77 21.55
C SER A 159 -8.85 18.77 22.23
N VAL A 160 -8.05 19.23 23.20
CA VAL A 160 -7.14 18.39 23.99
C VAL A 160 -7.94 17.41 24.84
N ALA A 161 -8.96 17.89 25.55
CA ALA A 161 -9.84 17.06 26.37
C ALA A 161 -10.58 16.02 25.52
N GLY A 162 -11.16 16.42 24.38
CA GLY A 162 -11.89 15.54 23.47
C GLY A 162 -11.02 14.42 22.86
N ALA A 163 -9.76 14.71 22.55
CA ALA A 163 -8.82 13.73 22.00
C ALA A 163 -7.96 13.01 23.07
N ALA A 164 -8.27 13.18 24.36
CA ALA A 164 -7.51 12.64 25.48
C ALA A 164 -6.01 12.99 25.40
N GLY A 165 -5.64 14.15 24.88
CA GLY A 165 -4.24 14.56 24.68
C GLY A 165 -3.44 13.72 23.67
N ILE A 166 -4.10 12.93 22.81
CA ILE A 166 -3.46 12.18 21.72
C ILE A 166 -3.78 12.87 20.39
N SER A 167 -2.81 13.53 19.77
CA SER A 167 -3.01 14.31 18.54
C SER A 167 -3.63 13.50 17.39
N ARG A 168 -3.25 12.24 17.22
CA ARG A 168 -3.85 11.35 16.19
C ARG A 168 -5.33 10.99 16.42
N ARG A 169 -5.89 11.26 17.61
CA ARG A 169 -7.33 11.11 17.88
C ARG A 169 -8.13 12.35 17.48
N ILE A 170 -7.47 13.43 17.06
CA ILE A 170 -8.13 14.56 16.41
C ILE A 170 -8.48 14.10 14.99
N ILE A 171 -9.70 13.59 14.83
CA ILE A 171 -10.20 13.08 13.54
C ILE A 171 -10.92 14.17 12.76
N LYS A 172 -11.39 15.22 13.43
CA LYS A 172 -12.22 16.28 12.88
C LYS A 172 -11.78 17.64 13.41
N ASN A 173 -11.73 18.65 12.55
CA ASN A 173 -11.54 20.03 13.00
C ASN A 173 -12.86 20.53 13.57
N ALA A 174 -12.80 21.09 14.77
CA ALA A 174 -13.98 21.62 15.44
C ALA A 174 -13.81 23.12 15.64
N ILE A 175 -14.78 23.90 15.18
CA ILE A 175 -14.83 25.36 15.38
C ILE A 175 -15.92 25.70 16.42
N PRO A 176 -15.74 26.75 17.24
CA PRO A 176 -16.78 27.18 18.19
C PRO A 176 -18.08 27.54 17.46
N ALA A 177 -19.21 26.99 17.92
CA ALA A 177 -20.54 27.19 17.34
C ALA A 177 -21.50 27.92 18.29
N SER A 178 -21.43 27.63 19.59
CA SER A 178 -22.22 28.35 20.58
C SER A 178 -21.60 28.30 21.98
N VAL A 179 -22.05 29.21 22.84
CA VAL A 179 -21.79 29.18 24.29
C VAL A 179 -23.09 29.50 25.02
N GLU A 180 -23.55 28.57 25.85
CA GLU A 180 -24.78 28.79 26.63
C GLU A 180 -24.61 29.94 27.63
N ARG A 181 -23.50 29.95 28.37
CA ARG A 181 -23.18 31.01 29.33
C ARG A 181 -21.67 31.13 29.52
N MET A 182 -21.18 32.37 29.60
CA MET A 182 -19.81 32.65 29.98
C MET A 182 -19.75 33.92 30.82
N SER A 183 -19.05 33.84 31.95
CA SER A 183 -18.85 34.95 32.89
C SER A 183 -17.37 35.28 32.97
N ILE A 184 -17.05 36.57 32.86
CA ILE A 184 -15.68 37.08 32.77
C ILE A 184 -15.47 38.17 33.82
N ARG A 185 -14.36 38.05 34.55
CA ARG A 185 -13.80 39.04 35.48
C ARG A 185 -12.39 39.41 35.02
N ARG A 186 -11.76 40.37 35.70
CA ARG A 186 -10.38 40.78 35.42
C ARG A 186 -9.41 39.62 35.67
N GLY A 187 -8.70 39.19 34.64
CA GLY A 187 -7.59 38.24 34.71
C GLY A 187 -6.22 38.92 34.65
N GLY A 188 -5.18 38.11 34.46
CA GLY A 188 -3.80 38.55 34.24
C GLY A 188 -3.16 37.86 33.04
N ASP A 189 -1.85 38.02 32.89
CA ASP A 189 -1.09 37.51 31.72
C ASP A 189 -0.76 36.01 31.81
N HIS A 190 -0.86 35.43 33.02
CA HIS A 190 -0.60 34.02 33.30
C HIS A 190 -1.78 33.44 34.08
N MET A 191 -2.54 32.54 33.47
CA MET A 191 -3.71 31.93 34.08
C MET A 191 -3.68 30.41 33.93
N GLU A 192 -4.48 29.71 34.74
CA GLU A 192 -4.61 28.25 34.66
C GLU A 192 -6.04 27.91 34.22
N ALA A 193 -6.16 27.13 33.16
CA ALA A 193 -7.45 26.71 32.61
C ALA A 193 -7.67 25.21 32.81
N GLY A 194 -8.90 24.85 33.16
CA GLY A 194 -9.40 23.47 33.20
C GLY A 194 -10.66 23.34 32.37
N VAL A 195 -10.78 22.24 31.66
CA VAL A 195 -11.89 21.93 30.76
C VAL A 195 -12.41 20.53 31.03
N SER A 196 -13.74 20.39 31.04
CA SER A 196 -14.44 19.12 31.04
C SER A 196 -15.30 19.05 29.78
N ALA A 197 -14.92 18.19 28.85
CA ALA A 197 -15.54 17.99 27.55
C ALA A 197 -16.32 16.67 27.51
N LYS A 198 -17.51 16.72 26.93
CA LYS A 198 -18.35 15.55 26.68
C LYS A 198 -18.62 15.46 25.18
N GLN A 199 -18.24 14.31 24.62
CA GLN A 199 -18.62 13.95 23.26
C GLN A 199 -20.13 13.69 23.26
N GLU A 200 -20.87 14.49 22.51
CA GLU A 200 -22.29 14.25 22.26
C GLU A 200 -22.45 13.44 20.96
N SER A 201 -23.63 12.86 20.73
CA SER A 201 -23.92 12.09 19.52
C SER A 201 -23.76 12.96 18.26
N GLY A 202 -22.89 12.57 17.33
CA GLY A 202 -22.74 13.24 16.03
C GLY A 202 -21.46 14.07 15.90
N ASN A 203 -21.59 15.28 15.32
CA ASN A 203 -20.49 16.12 14.84
C ASN A 203 -20.07 17.25 15.80
N TYR A 204 -20.50 17.23 17.07
CA TYR A 204 -20.18 18.30 18.02
C TYR A 204 -19.73 17.78 19.39
N VAL A 205 -18.90 18.59 20.04
CA VAL A 205 -18.40 18.39 21.41
C VAL A 205 -18.94 19.53 22.25
N THR A 206 -19.42 19.23 23.46
CA THR A 206 -19.78 20.25 24.44
C THR A 206 -18.79 20.24 25.58
N ALA A 207 -18.48 21.41 26.14
CA ALA A 207 -17.55 21.50 27.25
C ALA A 207 -17.87 22.64 28.21
N ASP A 208 -17.55 22.39 29.47
CA ASP A 208 -17.44 23.42 30.50
C ASP A 208 -15.96 23.79 30.66
N ALA A 209 -15.69 25.06 30.95
CA ALA A 209 -14.34 25.54 31.19
C ALA A 209 -14.28 26.49 32.38
N THR A 210 -13.19 26.43 33.12
CA THR A 210 -12.89 27.34 34.23
C THR A 210 -11.46 27.84 34.07
N VAL A 211 -11.27 29.15 34.24
CA VAL A 211 -9.96 29.79 34.27
C VAL A 211 -9.76 30.45 35.61
N VAL A 212 -8.62 30.19 36.22
CA VAL A 212 -8.23 30.68 37.55
C VAL A 212 -7.03 31.61 37.41
N PHE A 213 -7.09 32.73 38.12
CA PHE A 213 -6.02 33.69 38.28
C PHE A 213 -5.96 34.13 39.76
N ASP A 214 -4.77 34.08 40.38
CA ASP A 214 -4.57 34.37 41.81
C ASP A 214 -5.56 33.63 42.74
N GLY A 215 -5.83 32.36 42.45
CA GLY A 215 -6.75 31.51 43.22
C GLY A 215 -8.24 31.87 43.08
N LYS A 216 -8.59 32.80 42.18
CA LYS A 216 -9.97 33.21 41.91
C LYS A 216 -10.39 32.82 40.50
N VAL A 217 -11.65 32.41 40.34
CA VAL A 217 -12.22 32.14 39.02
C VAL A 217 -12.42 33.46 38.29
N VAL A 218 -11.77 33.62 37.15
CA VAL A 218 -11.83 34.82 36.30
C VAL A 218 -12.58 34.58 34.99
N LEU A 219 -12.69 33.33 34.55
CA LEU A 219 -13.59 32.92 33.48
C LEU A 219 -14.30 31.63 33.89
N SER A 220 -15.62 31.60 33.73
CA SER A 220 -16.41 30.37 33.83
C SER A 220 -17.27 30.27 32.57
N MET A 221 -17.19 29.15 31.87
CA MET A 221 -17.95 28.85 30.68
C MET A 221 -18.75 27.58 30.88
N LYS A 222 -20.04 27.65 30.54
CA LYS A 222 -20.96 26.51 30.54
C LYS A 222 -21.41 26.20 29.12
N ARG A 223 -21.29 24.93 28.77
CA ARG A 223 -21.72 24.36 27.49
C ARG A 223 -21.24 25.18 26.30
N GLY A 224 -19.93 25.38 26.21
CA GLY A 224 -19.27 25.77 24.97
C GLY A 224 -19.32 24.61 23.99
N MET A 225 -19.87 24.84 22.80
CA MET A 225 -20.04 23.82 21.78
C MET A 225 -19.06 24.06 20.64
N LEU A 226 -18.27 23.04 20.28
CA LEU A 226 -17.52 23.03 19.04
C LEU A 226 -18.17 22.09 18.05
N PHE A 227 -18.26 22.51 16.79
CA PHE A 227 -18.88 21.79 15.69
C PHE A 227 -17.86 21.47 14.61
N SER A 228 -17.96 20.25 14.04
CA SER A 228 -17.21 19.82 12.88
C SER A 228 -18.10 19.75 11.64
N MET A 229 -17.67 20.39 10.55
CA MET A 229 -18.36 20.39 9.25
C MET A 229 -18.12 19.11 8.44
N ASP A 230 -17.10 18.33 8.76
CA ASP A 230 -16.81 17.09 8.02
C ASP A 230 -17.95 16.06 8.21
N GLU A 231 -18.44 15.52 7.07
CA GLU A 231 -19.42 14.44 7.04
C GLU A 231 -19.00 13.30 7.99
N GLN A 232 -19.95 12.48 8.42
CA GLN A 232 -19.62 11.22 9.08
C GLN A 232 -18.85 10.33 8.10
N VAL A 233 -17.54 10.55 7.99
CA VAL A 233 -16.62 9.46 7.78
C VAL A 233 -16.94 8.54 8.95
N LYS A 234 -17.63 7.43 8.67
CA LYS A 234 -17.68 6.29 9.59
C LYS A 234 -16.29 6.19 10.19
N ALA A 235 -16.17 5.86 11.47
CA ALA A 235 -14.88 5.44 11.99
C ALA A 235 -14.47 4.18 11.21
N ASP A 236 -13.98 4.35 9.98
CA ASP A 236 -13.25 3.36 9.25
C ASP A 236 -12.11 3.10 10.19
N SER A 237 -12.20 1.93 10.82
CA SER A 237 -11.18 1.36 11.66
C SER A 237 -9.85 1.74 11.04
N ILE A 238 -8.99 2.43 11.79
CA ILE A 238 -7.59 2.61 11.42
C ILE A 238 -7.17 1.26 10.84
N PRO A 239 -6.83 1.17 9.54
CA PRO A 239 -6.65 -0.12 8.90
C PRO A 239 -5.63 -0.89 9.71
N LEU A 240 -6.03 -2.08 10.18
CA LEU A 240 -5.16 -2.93 10.96
C LEU A 240 -3.90 -3.17 10.13
N LEU A 241 -2.78 -2.60 10.58
CA LEU A 241 -1.48 -2.74 9.91
C LEU A 241 -0.99 -4.19 9.93
N ALA A 242 -1.53 -5.03 10.82
CA ALA A 242 -1.21 -6.45 10.92
C ALA A 242 -2.42 -7.31 11.28
N GLN A 243 -2.44 -8.55 10.79
CA GLN A 243 -3.41 -9.59 11.14
C GLN A 243 -2.66 -10.86 11.55
N MET A 244 -2.91 -11.35 12.76
CA MET A 244 -2.40 -12.64 13.21
C MET A 244 -3.20 -13.77 12.55
N GLN A 245 -2.52 -14.68 11.84
CA GLN A 245 -3.12 -15.86 11.24
C GLN A 245 -2.51 -17.12 11.84
N TRP A 246 -3.35 -17.96 12.45
CA TRP A 246 -2.95 -19.25 13.00
C TRP A 246 -3.13 -20.35 11.96
N ARG A 247 -2.17 -21.29 11.85
CA ARG A 247 -2.29 -22.51 11.05
C ARG A 247 -1.80 -23.73 11.85
N PRO A 248 -2.24 -24.94 11.50
CA PRO A 248 -1.69 -26.17 12.06
C PRO A 248 -0.19 -26.28 11.80
N ALA A 249 0.59 -26.70 12.79
CA ALA A 249 2.01 -26.97 12.60
C ALA A 249 2.21 -28.20 11.70
N ILE A 250 3.07 -28.05 10.69
CA ILE A 250 3.33 -29.08 9.67
C ILE A 250 3.86 -30.39 10.27
N ASP A 251 4.71 -30.30 11.30
CA ASP A 251 5.34 -31.45 11.96
C ASP A 251 4.35 -32.39 12.67
N PHE A 252 3.12 -31.92 12.91
CA PHE A 252 2.05 -32.70 13.56
C PHE A 252 0.96 -33.16 12.60
N GLN A 253 1.11 -32.95 11.29
CA GLN A 253 0.16 -33.41 10.28
C GLN A 253 0.48 -34.83 9.81
N GLN A 254 -0.55 -35.59 9.45
CA GLN A 254 -0.36 -36.91 8.83
C GLN A 254 0.14 -36.73 7.38
N PRO A 255 1.08 -37.57 6.89
CA PRO A 255 1.59 -37.44 5.52
C PRO A 255 0.49 -37.43 4.44
N GLN A 256 -0.58 -38.21 4.62
CA GLN A 256 -1.71 -38.29 3.69
C GLN A 256 -2.54 -37.00 3.66
N SER A 257 -2.58 -36.23 4.76
CA SER A 257 -3.28 -34.95 4.80
C SER A 257 -2.46 -33.80 4.21
N LEU A 258 -1.13 -33.97 4.12
CA LEU A 258 -0.23 -33.00 3.50
C LEU A 258 -0.27 -33.07 1.97
N LEU A 259 -0.46 -34.27 1.43
CA LEU A 259 -0.60 -34.54 -0.01
C LEU A 259 -1.93 -35.26 -0.26
N PRO A 260 -3.06 -34.56 -0.14
CA PRO A 260 -4.37 -35.18 -0.30
C PRO A 260 -4.51 -35.72 -1.74
N GLN A 261 -5.10 -36.91 -1.87
CA GLN A 261 -5.47 -37.43 -3.18
C GLN A 261 -6.56 -36.52 -3.77
N THR A 262 -6.33 -36.03 -4.98
CA THR A 262 -7.37 -35.33 -5.74
C THR A 262 -8.42 -36.37 -6.13
N GLU A 263 -9.66 -36.26 -5.61
CA GLU A 263 -10.76 -37.10 -6.06
C GLU A 263 -10.95 -36.91 -7.58
N GLN A 264 -10.71 -37.98 -8.35
CA GLN A 264 -10.87 -37.94 -9.80
C GLN A 264 -12.33 -38.18 -10.14
N SER A 265 -12.91 -37.31 -10.95
CA SER A 265 -14.26 -37.53 -11.47
C SER A 265 -14.29 -38.72 -12.43
N ALA A 266 -15.46 -39.34 -12.60
CA ALA A 266 -15.63 -40.44 -13.56
C ALA A 266 -15.21 -40.03 -14.99
N ALA A 267 -15.43 -38.77 -15.38
CA ALA A 267 -14.98 -38.21 -16.65
C ALA A 267 -13.45 -38.18 -16.75
N GLN A 268 -12.74 -37.73 -15.70
CA GLN A 268 -11.28 -37.70 -15.67
C GLN A 268 -10.67 -39.10 -15.78
N VAL A 269 -11.25 -40.08 -15.09
CA VAL A 269 -10.84 -41.49 -15.21
C VAL A 269 -11.07 -41.99 -16.64
N GLY A 270 -12.20 -41.63 -17.26
CA GLY A 270 -12.51 -41.92 -18.66
C GLY A 270 -11.48 -41.34 -19.63
N ALA A 271 -11.18 -40.04 -19.50
CA ALA A 271 -10.19 -39.35 -20.33
C ALA A 271 -8.78 -39.94 -20.19
N LEU A 272 -8.37 -40.33 -18.97
CA LEU A 272 -7.10 -41.01 -18.74
C LEU A 272 -7.05 -42.38 -19.43
N CYS A 273 -8.14 -43.15 -19.40
CA CYS A 273 -8.26 -44.41 -20.11
C CYS A 273 -8.15 -44.23 -21.63
N ILE A 274 -8.80 -43.20 -22.20
CA ILE A 274 -8.71 -42.88 -23.62
C ILE A 274 -7.27 -42.47 -23.99
N THR A 275 -6.65 -41.60 -23.19
CA THR A 275 -5.27 -41.13 -23.41
C THR A 275 -4.28 -42.30 -23.39
N LYS A 276 -4.47 -43.29 -22.51
CA LYS A 276 -3.67 -44.53 -22.50
C LYS A 276 -3.83 -45.35 -23.77
N LYS A 277 -5.06 -45.54 -24.27
CA LYS A 277 -5.31 -46.23 -25.55
C LYS A 277 -4.62 -45.52 -26.72
N LEU A 278 -4.71 -44.19 -26.76
CA LEU A 278 -4.00 -43.38 -27.75
C LEU A 278 -2.49 -43.59 -27.68
N ALA A 279 -1.89 -43.58 -26.50
CA ALA A 279 -0.46 -43.82 -26.32
C ALA A 279 -0.02 -45.18 -26.90
N PHE A 280 -0.77 -46.24 -26.65
CA PHE A 280 -0.48 -47.56 -27.23
C PHE A 280 -0.60 -47.56 -28.76
N LEU A 281 -1.66 -46.96 -29.32
CA LEU A 281 -1.83 -46.87 -30.76
C LEU A 281 -0.70 -46.06 -31.42
N TYR A 282 -0.28 -44.94 -30.82
CA TYR A 282 0.84 -44.15 -31.33
C TYR A 282 2.18 -44.90 -31.21
N ILE A 283 2.42 -45.66 -30.14
CA ILE A 283 3.62 -46.51 -30.03
C ILE A 283 3.63 -47.54 -31.16
N LEU A 284 2.53 -48.26 -31.39
CA LEU A 284 2.42 -49.28 -32.44
C LEU A 284 2.62 -48.67 -33.84
N ARG A 285 1.96 -47.54 -34.12
CA ARG A 285 2.10 -46.85 -35.41
C ARG A 285 3.52 -46.33 -35.60
N THR A 286 4.13 -45.74 -34.57
CA THR A 286 5.52 -45.27 -34.63
C THR A 286 6.48 -46.44 -34.87
N ALA A 287 6.30 -47.56 -34.17
CA ALA A 287 7.09 -48.78 -34.37
C ALA A 287 7.01 -49.27 -35.83
N ASP A 288 5.81 -49.33 -36.40
CA ASP A 288 5.60 -49.70 -37.80
C ASP A 288 6.32 -48.75 -38.78
N THR A 289 6.33 -47.44 -38.49
CA THR A 289 6.95 -46.41 -39.33
C THR A 289 8.48 -46.41 -39.27
N ILE A 290 9.08 -46.63 -38.09
CA ILE A 290 10.53 -46.46 -37.88
C ILE A 290 11.32 -47.78 -37.92
N LYS A 291 10.66 -48.95 -37.96
CA LYS A 291 11.32 -50.27 -37.85
C LYS A 291 12.46 -50.49 -38.84
N ASP A 292 12.33 -49.97 -40.06
CA ASP A 292 13.33 -50.15 -41.13
C ASP A 292 14.31 -48.96 -41.24
N MET A 293 14.11 -47.90 -40.44
CA MET A 293 14.96 -46.69 -40.46
C MET A 293 16.24 -46.87 -39.66
N HIS A 294 17.33 -46.23 -40.10
CA HIS A 294 18.60 -46.22 -39.37
C HIS A 294 18.75 -44.88 -38.63
N PRO A 295 18.69 -44.86 -37.28
CA PRO A 295 18.84 -43.62 -36.52
C PRO A 295 20.23 -43.01 -36.67
N GLU A 296 20.31 -41.70 -36.90
CA GLU A 296 21.58 -40.97 -37.07
C GLU A 296 22.32 -40.72 -35.75
N ALA A 297 21.60 -40.73 -34.62
CA ALA A 297 22.16 -40.45 -33.30
C ALA A 297 22.01 -41.62 -32.33
N THR A 298 22.97 -41.77 -31.41
CA THR A 298 23.03 -42.89 -30.46
C THR A 298 21.85 -42.94 -29.49
N HIS A 299 21.30 -41.79 -29.11
CA HIS A 299 20.13 -41.71 -28.23
C HIS A 299 18.83 -42.09 -28.98
N LEU A 300 18.75 -41.79 -30.29
CA LEU A 300 17.63 -42.20 -31.15
C LEU A 300 17.63 -43.72 -31.39
N ALA A 301 18.80 -44.35 -31.45
CA ALA A 301 18.90 -45.81 -31.47
C ALA A 301 18.27 -46.44 -30.22
N LYS A 302 18.53 -45.88 -29.04
CA LYS A 302 17.91 -46.32 -27.78
C LYS A 302 16.39 -46.11 -27.81
N TRP A 303 15.92 -44.96 -28.29
CA TRP A 303 14.50 -44.68 -28.44
C TRP A 303 13.81 -45.67 -29.39
N LYS A 304 14.38 -45.94 -30.57
CA LYS A 304 13.87 -46.96 -31.51
C LYS A 304 13.79 -48.34 -30.86
N SER A 305 14.87 -48.79 -30.19
CA SER A 305 14.87 -50.07 -29.48
C SER A 305 13.75 -50.14 -28.43
N TRP A 306 13.52 -49.06 -27.69
CA TRP A 306 12.45 -48.98 -26.71
C TRP A 306 11.06 -49.02 -27.35
N ILE A 307 10.80 -48.23 -28.40
CA ILE A 307 9.52 -48.21 -29.13
C ILE A 307 9.19 -49.59 -29.71
N LEU A 308 10.16 -50.27 -30.32
CA LEU A 308 9.96 -51.61 -30.89
C LEU A 308 9.69 -52.66 -29.80
N ALA A 309 10.45 -52.62 -28.70
CA ALA A 309 10.25 -53.53 -27.57
C ALA A 309 8.88 -53.30 -26.90
N GLU A 310 8.50 -52.04 -26.70
CA GLU A 310 7.22 -51.69 -26.10
C GLU A 310 6.04 -52.02 -27.02
N GLY A 311 6.17 -51.80 -28.33
CA GLY A 311 5.18 -52.23 -29.33
C GLY A 311 4.98 -53.75 -29.33
N ALA A 312 6.07 -54.53 -29.26
CA ALA A 312 5.99 -55.98 -29.12
C ALA A 312 5.31 -56.40 -27.80
N ARG A 313 5.64 -55.72 -26.69
CA ARG A 313 5.03 -55.95 -25.37
C ARG A 313 3.52 -55.73 -25.40
N ILE A 314 3.07 -54.61 -25.97
CA ILE A 314 1.65 -54.23 -26.11
C ILE A 314 0.86 -55.30 -26.86
N LEU A 315 1.44 -55.89 -27.91
CA LEU A 315 0.78 -56.94 -28.70
C LEU A 315 0.81 -58.32 -28.04
N SER A 316 1.78 -58.58 -27.16
CA SER A 316 1.98 -59.89 -26.53
C SER A 316 1.22 -60.11 -25.22
N ASP A 317 0.82 -59.03 -24.54
CA ASP A 317 0.18 -59.09 -23.23
C ASP A 317 -1.27 -58.61 -23.31
N SER A 318 -2.18 -59.59 -23.43
CA SER A 318 -3.63 -59.37 -23.51
C SER A 318 -4.24 -58.85 -22.19
N GLN A 319 -3.46 -58.77 -21.11
CA GLN A 319 -3.91 -58.26 -19.80
C GLN A 319 -3.39 -56.86 -19.48
N ILE A 320 -2.71 -56.16 -20.40
CA ILE A 320 -2.31 -54.77 -20.17
C ILE A 320 -3.55 -53.90 -19.92
N LEU A 321 -3.81 -53.65 -18.64
CA LEU A 321 -4.82 -52.72 -18.12
C LEU A 321 -6.27 -53.02 -18.57
N GLY A 322 -6.58 -54.24 -18.99
CA GLY A 322 -7.94 -54.65 -19.38
C GLY A 322 -8.43 -54.07 -20.70
N PHE A 323 -7.52 -53.77 -21.63
CA PHE A 323 -7.86 -53.36 -23.00
C PHE A 323 -7.67 -54.52 -23.98
N ASP A 324 -8.57 -54.66 -24.96
CA ASP A 324 -8.49 -55.69 -26.01
C ASP A 324 -7.43 -55.35 -27.08
N CYS A 325 -6.18 -55.10 -26.68
CA CYS A 325 -5.09 -54.68 -27.57
C CYS A 325 -4.74 -55.75 -28.62
N GLU A 326 -5.05 -57.02 -28.36
CA GLU A 326 -4.96 -58.13 -29.31
C GLU A 326 -5.74 -57.87 -30.61
N LYS A 327 -6.83 -57.11 -30.55
CA LYS A 327 -7.62 -56.73 -31.74
C LYS A 327 -6.84 -55.83 -32.69
N TRP A 328 -5.82 -55.13 -32.21
CA TRP A 328 -4.97 -54.27 -33.04
C TRP A 328 -3.86 -55.05 -33.76
N MET A 329 -3.69 -56.32 -33.43
CA MET A 329 -2.77 -57.23 -34.09
C MET A 329 -3.25 -57.48 -35.53
N GLY A 330 -2.40 -57.20 -36.52
CA GLY A 330 -2.74 -57.38 -37.94
C GLY A 330 -3.56 -56.26 -38.59
N MET A 331 -4.00 -55.25 -37.83
CA MET A 331 -4.61 -54.05 -38.41
C MET A 331 -3.59 -53.24 -39.22
N SER A 332 -4.03 -52.69 -40.35
CA SER A 332 -3.27 -51.74 -41.17
C SER A 332 -3.06 -50.41 -40.45
N SER A 333 -2.07 -49.63 -40.90
CA SER A 333 -1.84 -48.28 -40.36
C SER A 333 -3.03 -47.34 -40.55
N ALA A 334 -3.85 -47.54 -41.58
CA ALA A 334 -5.05 -46.74 -41.85
C ALA A 334 -6.17 -47.06 -40.84
N GLU A 335 -6.38 -48.34 -40.55
CA GLU A 335 -7.38 -48.77 -39.55
C GLU A 335 -7.01 -48.29 -38.14
N LYS A 336 -5.73 -48.40 -37.75
CA LYS A 336 -5.24 -47.82 -36.49
C LYS A 336 -5.42 -46.30 -36.46
N GLY A 337 -5.25 -45.62 -37.60
CA GLY A 337 -5.45 -44.18 -37.75
C GLY A 337 -6.91 -43.75 -37.49
N ALA A 338 -7.88 -44.47 -38.05
CA ALA A 338 -9.30 -44.19 -37.83
C ALA A 338 -9.70 -44.33 -36.34
N ILE A 339 -9.13 -45.30 -35.62
CA ILE A 339 -9.35 -45.46 -34.18
C ILE A 339 -8.77 -44.26 -33.41
N VAL A 340 -7.57 -43.79 -33.78
CA VAL A 340 -6.94 -42.61 -33.17
C VAL A 340 -7.79 -41.35 -33.37
N GLU A 341 -8.32 -41.11 -34.58
CA GLU A 341 -9.19 -39.97 -34.86
C GLU A 341 -10.48 -40.00 -34.04
N SER A 342 -11.11 -41.17 -33.92
CA SER A 342 -12.31 -41.36 -33.11
C SER A 342 -12.05 -41.08 -31.63
N LEU A 343 -10.99 -41.66 -31.05
CA LEU A 343 -10.63 -41.45 -29.65
C LEU A 343 -10.22 -40.01 -29.35
N SER A 344 -9.49 -39.36 -30.27
CA SER A 344 -9.07 -37.96 -30.12
C SER A 344 -10.28 -37.02 -30.19
N SER A 345 -11.26 -37.31 -31.05
CA SER A 345 -12.51 -36.54 -31.14
C SER A 345 -13.33 -36.64 -29.85
N SER A 346 -13.36 -37.81 -29.21
CA SER A 346 -14.02 -37.98 -27.90
C SER A 346 -13.35 -37.18 -26.77
N LEU A 347 -12.03 -36.97 -26.84
CA LEU A 347 -11.33 -36.09 -25.88
C LEU A 347 -11.58 -34.60 -26.15
N ALA A 348 -11.86 -34.22 -27.41
CA ALA A 348 -12.10 -32.82 -27.79
C ALA A 348 -13.48 -32.31 -27.33
N THR A 349 -14.45 -33.20 -27.14
CA THR A 349 -15.80 -32.85 -26.68
C THR A 349 -15.90 -32.58 -25.17
N GLU A 350 -14.89 -32.98 -24.38
CA GLU A 350 -14.83 -32.66 -22.94
C GLU A 350 -14.17 -31.29 -22.74
N GLU A 351 -14.95 -30.22 -22.83
CA GLU A 351 -14.46 -28.85 -22.60
C GLU A 351 -13.84 -28.71 -21.20
N GLY A 352 -12.56 -28.33 -21.13
CA GLY A 352 -11.97 -27.71 -19.93
C GLY A 352 -10.88 -28.47 -19.17
N ASP A 353 -10.67 -29.78 -19.38
CA ASP A 353 -9.62 -30.49 -18.60
C ASP A 353 -8.23 -30.47 -19.28
N GLY A 354 -8.17 -30.24 -20.58
CA GLY A 354 -6.90 -30.22 -21.32
C GLY A 354 -6.35 -31.61 -21.62
N SER A 355 -7.11 -32.68 -21.39
CA SER A 355 -6.74 -34.08 -21.70
C SER A 355 -6.40 -34.29 -23.19
N ILE A 356 -6.99 -33.49 -24.08
CA ILE A 356 -6.66 -33.46 -25.51
C ILE A 356 -5.18 -33.06 -25.77
N ILE A 357 -4.54 -32.32 -24.86
CA ILE A 357 -3.16 -31.85 -25.05
C ILE A 357 -2.17 -33.00 -25.18
N ALA A 358 -2.40 -34.09 -24.43
CA ALA A 358 -1.58 -35.28 -24.51
C ALA A 358 -1.73 -35.94 -25.89
N ALA A 359 -2.96 -36.00 -26.42
CA ALA A 359 -3.22 -36.52 -27.75
C ALA A 359 -2.53 -35.69 -28.84
N VAL A 360 -2.58 -34.36 -28.73
CA VAL A 360 -1.89 -33.44 -29.66
C VAL A 360 -0.37 -33.63 -29.61
N CYS A 361 0.22 -33.77 -28.41
CA CYS A 361 1.65 -34.05 -28.27
C CYS A 361 2.04 -35.37 -28.97
N MET A 362 1.25 -36.43 -28.76
CA MET A 362 1.51 -37.73 -29.37
C MET A 362 1.38 -37.68 -30.90
N ASP A 363 0.39 -36.95 -31.41
CA ASP A 363 0.19 -36.74 -32.84
C ASP A 363 1.37 -36.01 -33.47
N GLN A 364 1.85 -34.92 -32.85
CA GLN A 364 3.01 -34.17 -33.32
C GLN A 364 4.27 -35.04 -33.39
N ILE A 365 4.54 -35.82 -32.35
CA ILE A 365 5.70 -36.73 -32.33
C ILE A 365 5.58 -37.80 -33.42
N TYR A 366 4.40 -38.39 -33.59
CA TYR A 366 4.18 -39.41 -34.63
C TYR A 366 4.29 -38.83 -36.04
N ALA A 367 3.66 -37.69 -36.33
CA ALA A 367 3.71 -37.03 -37.63
C ALA A 367 5.15 -36.68 -38.05
N ASN A 368 6.01 -36.37 -37.09
CA ASN A 368 7.41 -35.99 -37.32
C ASN A 368 8.42 -37.11 -37.01
N CYS A 369 7.97 -38.33 -36.69
CA CYS A 369 8.85 -39.38 -36.16
C CYS A 369 9.99 -39.76 -37.11
N GLN A 370 9.77 -39.70 -38.43
CA GLN A 370 10.81 -39.95 -39.43
C GLN A 370 11.88 -38.85 -39.42
N GLY A 371 11.48 -37.59 -39.38
CA GLY A 371 12.38 -36.43 -39.27
C GLY A 371 13.15 -36.41 -37.95
N ILE A 372 12.52 -36.88 -36.87
CA ILE A 372 13.18 -37.08 -35.58
C ILE A 372 14.24 -38.18 -35.70
N MET A 373 13.92 -39.32 -36.33
CA MET A 373 14.86 -40.44 -36.52
C MET A 373 16.08 -40.07 -37.38
N SER A 374 15.89 -39.19 -38.37
CA SER A 374 16.98 -38.63 -39.19
C SER A 374 17.63 -37.39 -38.56
N ASN A 375 17.31 -37.05 -37.30
CA ASN A 375 17.87 -35.91 -36.59
C ASN A 375 17.66 -34.54 -37.31
N GLN A 376 16.67 -34.46 -38.20
CA GLN A 376 16.27 -33.25 -38.93
C GLN A 376 15.25 -32.41 -38.14
N VAL A 377 14.49 -33.05 -37.25
CA VAL A 377 13.49 -32.41 -36.39
C VAL A 377 13.90 -32.60 -34.94
N SER A 378 14.02 -31.50 -34.19
CA SER A 378 14.23 -31.53 -32.74
C SER A 378 12.89 -31.79 -32.02
N PRO A 379 12.73 -32.92 -31.30
CA PRO A 379 11.48 -33.22 -30.58
C PRO A 379 11.17 -32.18 -29.50
N LEU A 380 12.20 -31.60 -28.89
CA LEU A 380 12.03 -30.57 -27.87
C LEU A 380 11.50 -29.28 -28.49
N GLU A 381 12.10 -28.80 -29.59
CA GLU A 381 11.61 -27.59 -30.27
C GLU A 381 10.18 -27.78 -30.79
N LEU A 382 9.88 -28.98 -31.33
CA LEU A 382 8.55 -29.34 -31.81
C LEU A 382 7.49 -29.27 -30.70
N LEU A 383 7.79 -29.79 -29.51
CA LEU A 383 6.85 -29.75 -28.38
C LEU A 383 6.86 -28.42 -27.63
N MET A 384 7.88 -27.58 -27.81
CA MET A 384 7.87 -26.21 -27.27
C MET A 384 7.07 -25.26 -28.16
N ASP A 385 6.84 -25.58 -29.43
CA ASP A 385 5.98 -24.79 -30.32
C ASP A 385 4.56 -24.64 -29.73
N ASP A 386 4.02 -23.42 -29.79
CA ASP A 386 2.76 -23.02 -29.11
C ASP A 386 2.67 -23.43 -27.62
N ASN A 387 3.81 -23.54 -26.93
CA ASN A 387 3.93 -23.95 -25.53
C ASN A 387 3.22 -25.28 -25.21
N LEU A 388 3.21 -26.21 -26.18
CA LEU A 388 2.49 -27.47 -26.08
C LEU A 388 2.99 -28.32 -24.88
N LEU A 389 4.31 -28.36 -24.68
CA LEU A 389 4.95 -29.08 -23.57
C LEU A 389 4.63 -28.46 -22.21
N GLY A 390 4.60 -27.13 -22.11
CA GLY A 390 4.21 -26.44 -20.88
C GLY A 390 2.75 -26.69 -20.52
N ARG A 391 1.86 -26.70 -21.51
CA ARG A 391 0.44 -27.06 -21.34
C ARG A 391 0.26 -28.52 -20.91
N TYR A 392 1.04 -29.43 -21.48
CA TYR A 392 1.07 -30.84 -21.07
C TYR A 392 1.51 -31.00 -19.60
N TYR A 393 2.60 -30.34 -19.19
CA TYR A 393 3.05 -30.39 -17.80
C TYR A 393 2.06 -29.75 -16.83
N ALA A 394 1.44 -28.64 -17.21
CA ALA A 394 0.41 -27.98 -16.41
C ALA A 394 -0.82 -28.89 -16.21
N HIS A 395 -1.23 -29.63 -17.24
CA HIS A 395 -2.29 -30.63 -17.14
C HIS A 395 -1.93 -31.74 -16.15
N GLY A 396 -0.71 -32.31 -16.25
CA GLY A 396 -0.25 -33.36 -15.34
C GLY A 396 -0.23 -32.95 -13.86
N GLN A 397 0.04 -31.68 -13.56
CA GLN A 397 0.10 -31.16 -12.19
C GLN A 397 -1.25 -31.12 -11.48
N LYS A 398 -2.37 -31.11 -12.22
CA LYS A 398 -3.71 -31.17 -11.63
C LYS A 398 -3.93 -32.42 -10.80
N TYR A 399 -3.20 -33.50 -11.10
CA TYR A 399 -3.32 -34.78 -10.41
C TYR A 399 -2.48 -34.88 -9.12
N ALA A 400 -1.70 -33.86 -8.79
CA ALA A 400 -0.91 -33.80 -7.56
C ALA A 400 -1.31 -32.56 -6.76
N ASN A 401 -2.06 -32.73 -5.66
CA ASN A 401 -2.36 -31.64 -4.75
C ASN A 401 -1.25 -31.50 -3.69
N TRP A 402 -0.46 -30.45 -3.85
CA TRP A 402 0.69 -30.09 -3.03
C TRP A 402 0.46 -28.76 -2.28
N ASP A 403 -0.72 -28.17 -2.44
CA ASP A 403 -1.06 -26.85 -1.90
C ASP A 403 -1.02 -26.82 -0.37
N VAL A 404 -1.58 -27.85 0.27
CA VAL A 404 -1.61 -27.99 1.72
C VAL A 404 -0.20 -28.09 2.28
N PHE A 405 0.63 -28.96 1.70
CA PHE A 405 2.02 -29.13 2.09
C PHE A 405 2.82 -27.82 1.97
N LEU A 406 2.81 -27.19 0.80
CA LEU A 406 3.57 -25.97 0.56
C LEU A 406 3.11 -24.81 1.44
N THR A 407 1.78 -24.64 1.61
CA THR A 407 1.21 -23.57 2.44
C THR A 407 1.65 -23.71 3.89
N LEU A 408 1.54 -24.91 4.47
CA LEU A 408 1.95 -25.15 5.86
C LEU A 408 3.47 -25.05 6.03
N LEU A 409 4.24 -25.49 5.04
CA LEU A 409 5.70 -25.40 5.06
C LEU A 409 6.16 -23.94 5.05
N CYS A 410 5.58 -23.10 4.18
CA CYS A 410 5.88 -21.66 4.12
C CYS A 410 5.39 -20.92 5.37
N HIS A 411 4.25 -21.32 5.93
CA HIS A 411 3.77 -20.74 7.18
C HIS A 411 4.71 -21.06 8.36
N SER A 412 5.23 -22.30 8.41
CA SER A 412 6.19 -22.71 9.45
C SER A 412 7.59 -22.12 9.24
N LYS A 413 8.00 -21.91 7.99
CA LYS A 413 9.33 -21.37 7.62
C LYS A 413 9.19 -20.27 6.57
N PRO A 414 8.89 -19.02 6.97
CA PRO A 414 8.70 -17.90 6.03
C PRO A 414 9.96 -17.55 5.21
N THR A 415 11.14 -17.95 5.68
CA THR A 415 12.44 -17.73 5.02
C THR A 415 12.86 -18.90 4.12
N LEU A 416 11.92 -19.74 3.68
CA LEU A 416 12.21 -20.92 2.88
C LEU A 416 12.89 -20.55 1.56
N ARG A 417 14.02 -21.20 1.26
CA ARG A 417 14.71 -21.10 -0.03
C ARG A 417 14.39 -22.32 -0.86
N ILE A 418 13.91 -22.11 -2.09
CA ILE A 418 13.47 -23.17 -2.99
C ILE A 418 14.37 -23.16 -4.22
N LEU A 419 14.96 -24.31 -4.52
CA LEU A 419 15.69 -24.57 -5.76
C LEU A 419 14.86 -25.55 -6.60
N GLU A 420 14.48 -25.13 -7.80
CA GLU A 420 13.83 -26.00 -8.77
C GLU A 420 14.87 -26.56 -9.74
N ILE A 421 14.89 -27.88 -9.90
CA ILE A 421 15.75 -28.58 -10.87
C ILE A 421 14.87 -29.09 -12.00
N GLY A 422 15.20 -28.72 -13.24
CA GLY A 422 14.45 -29.17 -14.42
C GLY A 422 13.16 -28.39 -14.70
N GLY A 423 13.02 -27.16 -14.16
CA GLY A 423 11.84 -26.31 -14.35
C GLY A 423 11.64 -25.73 -15.75
N GLY A 424 12.17 -26.35 -16.80
CA GLY A 424 12.36 -25.79 -18.15
C GLY A 424 11.15 -25.10 -18.80
N THR A 425 9.92 -25.47 -18.45
CA THR A 425 8.67 -24.83 -18.95
C THR A 425 8.02 -23.86 -17.95
N GLY A 426 8.50 -23.82 -16.71
CA GLY A 426 7.94 -23.02 -15.61
C GLY A 426 6.57 -23.49 -15.11
N ALA A 427 6.00 -24.57 -15.67
CA ALA A 427 4.66 -25.04 -15.33
C ALA A 427 4.55 -25.42 -13.85
N ALA A 428 5.52 -26.19 -13.33
CA ALA A 428 5.54 -26.65 -11.94
C ALA A 428 5.70 -25.48 -10.98
N THR A 429 6.64 -24.58 -11.26
CA THR A 429 6.78 -23.30 -10.56
C THR A 429 5.46 -22.54 -10.53
N MET A 430 4.72 -22.52 -11.65
CA MET A 430 3.44 -21.82 -11.78
C MET A 430 2.37 -22.36 -10.84
N ALA A 431 2.24 -23.69 -10.75
CA ALA A 431 1.32 -24.30 -9.81
C ALA A 431 1.77 -24.17 -8.35
N ALA A 432 3.07 -24.10 -8.06
CA ALA A 432 3.60 -23.98 -6.71
C ALA A 432 3.33 -22.61 -6.07
N LEU A 433 3.53 -21.54 -6.86
CA LEU A 433 3.64 -20.20 -6.33
C LEU A 433 2.43 -19.77 -5.48
N PRO A 434 1.16 -20.02 -5.88
CA PRO A 434 0.01 -19.64 -5.06
C PRO A 434 0.10 -20.13 -3.61
N SER A 435 0.61 -21.34 -3.41
CA SER A 435 0.80 -21.97 -2.09
C SER A 435 2.01 -21.44 -1.32
N LEU A 436 2.94 -20.79 -2.03
CA LEU A 436 4.13 -20.16 -1.45
C LEU A 436 3.89 -18.70 -1.02
N TYR A 437 2.75 -18.10 -1.41
CA TYR A 437 2.39 -16.72 -1.05
C TYR A 437 1.27 -16.69 0.00
N PRO A 438 1.36 -15.80 1.01
CA PRO A 438 0.22 -15.48 1.86
C PRO A 438 -0.95 -14.89 1.04
N PRO A 439 -2.21 -15.11 1.46
CA PRO A 439 -3.37 -14.55 0.79
C PRO A 439 -3.32 -13.02 0.75
N ALA A 440 -4.05 -12.44 -0.21
CA ALA A 440 -3.87 -11.07 -0.66
C ALA A 440 -3.97 -9.96 0.40
N SER A 441 -4.61 -10.24 1.52
CA SER A 441 -4.83 -9.35 2.65
C SER A 441 -3.65 -9.23 3.63
N SER A 442 -2.53 -9.94 3.41
CA SER A 442 -1.45 -10.08 4.42
C SER A 442 -0.07 -9.61 3.96
N ARG A 443 0.01 -8.68 3.00
CA ARG A 443 1.27 -8.27 2.34
C ARG A 443 1.82 -6.97 2.91
N GLN A 444 3.11 -6.93 3.23
CA GLN A 444 3.73 -5.79 3.93
C GLN A 444 5.12 -5.45 3.37
N PRO A 445 5.47 -4.16 3.16
CA PRO A 445 6.82 -3.72 2.80
C PRO A 445 7.89 -4.20 3.80
N ALA A 446 9.16 -4.24 3.38
CA ALA A 446 10.27 -4.76 4.20
C ALA A 446 10.37 -4.08 5.58
N ASP A 447 10.27 -2.74 5.63
CA ASP A 447 10.26 -1.98 6.89
C ASP A 447 9.05 -2.31 7.77
N VAL A 448 7.93 -2.68 7.17
CA VAL A 448 6.74 -3.09 7.91
C VAL A 448 6.92 -4.51 8.46
N LEU A 449 7.60 -5.41 7.74
CA LEU A 449 8.01 -6.74 8.26
C LEU A 449 8.99 -6.62 9.43
N VAL A 450 9.89 -5.64 9.40
CA VAL A 450 10.82 -5.30 10.50
C VAL A 450 10.07 -4.71 11.69
N ALA A 451 9.19 -3.73 11.47
CA ALA A 451 8.38 -3.13 12.54
C ALA A 451 7.46 -4.13 13.26
N MET A 452 7.11 -5.23 12.60
CA MET A 452 6.32 -6.32 13.16
C MET A 452 7.15 -7.44 13.80
N GLY A 453 8.49 -7.42 13.69
CA GLY A 453 9.37 -8.44 14.25
C GLY A 453 9.37 -9.77 13.48
N PHE A 454 8.92 -9.79 12.21
CA PHE A 454 8.98 -10.99 11.37
C PHE A 454 10.33 -11.14 10.65
N VAL A 455 11.04 -10.04 10.40
CA VAL A 455 12.35 -10.02 9.72
C VAL A 455 13.25 -9.01 10.41
N GLY A 456 14.46 -9.40 10.80
CA GLY A 456 15.40 -8.50 11.46
C GLY A 456 14.92 -8.02 12.84
N ASP A 457 15.66 -7.06 13.39
CA ASP A 457 15.35 -6.42 14.67
C ASP A 457 14.72 -5.03 14.42
N ILE A 458 13.86 -4.55 15.33
CA ILE A 458 13.12 -3.28 15.15
C ILE A 458 14.04 -2.06 14.99
N ASP A 459 15.26 -2.15 15.49
CA ASP A 459 16.32 -1.14 15.33
C ASP A 459 16.90 -1.11 13.91
N GLN A 460 16.49 -2.02 13.02
CA GLN A 460 16.86 -2.06 11.60
C GLN A 460 15.84 -1.37 10.68
N LEU A 461 14.83 -0.70 11.26
CA LEU A 461 13.79 0.00 10.51
C LEU A 461 14.37 1.14 9.65
N GLY A 462 13.99 1.16 8.37
CA GLY A 462 14.51 2.09 7.37
C GLY A 462 15.78 1.58 6.72
N VAL A 463 15.81 1.60 5.38
CA VAL A 463 16.93 1.11 4.55
C VAL A 463 17.56 2.18 3.65
N GLU A 464 16.82 3.26 3.36
CA GLU A 464 17.32 4.45 2.66
C GLU A 464 16.86 5.74 3.36
N GLY A 465 17.55 6.85 3.11
CA GLY A 465 17.17 8.17 3.61
C GLY A 465 18.10 9.27 3.11
N SER A 466 17.88 10.48 3.62
CA SER A 466 18.75 11.63 3.37
C SER A 466 18.88 12.48 4.64
N GLY A 467 19.95 13.26 4.74
CA GLY A 467 20.18 14.10 5.90
C GLY A 467 21.34 15.07 5.74
N THR A 468 21.64 15.82 6.80
CA THR A 468 22.78 16.75 6.85
C THR A 468 23.85 16.22 7.78
N VAL A 469 25.10 16.16 7.30
CA VAL A 469 26.26 15.71 8.07
C VAL A 469 26.46 16.63 9.27
N ARG A 470 26.36 16.08 10.49
CA ARG A 470 26.58 16.82 11.75
C ARG A 470 27.98 16.65 12.31
N ARG A 471 28.60 15.49 12.09
CA ARG A 471 29.94 15.14 12.56
C ARG A 471 30.54 14.10 11.64
N VAL A 472 31.85 14.19 11.42
CA VAL A 472 32.62 13.20 10.64
C VAL A 472 33.67 12.54 11.51
N GLY A 473 34.01 11.29 11.20
CA GLY A 473 35.09 10.58 11.87
C GLY A 473 36.46 11.09 11.42
N ARG A 474 37.50 10.89 12.24
CA ARG A 474 38.88 11.38 11.97
C ARG A 474 39.52 10.86 10.67
N HIS A 475 38.96 9.79 10.09
CA HIS A 475 39.45 9.17 8.85
C HIS A 475 38.51 9.41 7.65
N VAL A 476 37.46 10.22 7.84
CA VAL A 476 36.54 10.61 6.76
C VAL A 476 37.13 11.82 6.06
N THR A 477 37.45 11.67 4.78
CA THR A 477 38.09 12.72 3.96
C THR A 477 37.14 13.36 2.96
N ASP A 478 36.07 12.64 2.59
CA ASP A 478 35.26 12.96 1.41
C ASP A 478 33.93 13.65 1.74
N LEU A 479 33.65 13.83 3.03
CA LEU A 479 32.45 14.50 3.54
C LEU A 479 32.82 15.50 4.63
N VAL A 480 32.11 16.63 4.68
CA VAL A 480 32.27 17.65 5.72
C VAL A 480 30.96 18.01 6.40
N VAL A 481 31.05 18.57 7.61
CA VAL A 481 29.88 19.02 8.38
C VAL A 481 29.10 20.08 7.61
N GLY A 482 27.77 19.93 7.59
CA GLY A 482 26.84 20.81 6.87
C GLY A 482 26.48 20.31 5.48
N GLU A 483 27.17 19.30 4.94
CA GLU A 483 26.80 18.72 3.64
C GLU A 483 25.53 17.90 3.72
N GLN A 484 24.72 18.00 2.66
CA GLN A 484 23.56 17.16 2.47
C GLN A 484 23.98 15.86 1.79
N VAL A 485 23.51 14.74 2.32
CA VAL A 485 23.86 13.40 1.86
C VAL A 485 22.62 12.53 1.73
N LEU A 486 22.65 11.66 0.73
CA LEU A 486 21.84 10.45 0.65
C LEU A 486 22.58 9.34 1.41
N VAL A 487 21.83 8.53 2.13
CA VAL A 487 22.35 7.48 3.01
C VAL A 487 21.62 6.17 2.82
N LEU A 488 22.34 5.08 3.04
CA LEU A 488 21.83 3.72 2.96
C LEU A 488 22.29 2.90 4.14
N GLY A 489 21.41 2.07 4.65
CA GLY A 489 21.72 1.16 5.72
C GLY A 489 20.51 0.85 6.57
N PRO A 490 20.53 -0.28 7.29
CA PRO A 490 19.46 -0.61 8.22
C PRO A 490 19.41 0.39 9.37
N GLY A 491 18.22 0.64 9.91
CA GLY A 491 18.05 1.40 11.15
C GLY A 491 18.13 2.91 11.00
N ILE A 492 17.96 3.42 9.79
CA ILE A 492 18.09 4.87 9.51
C ILE A 492 16.78 5.63 9.61
N PHE A 493 15.69 4.98 10.01
CA PHE A 493 14.45 5.65 10.38
C PHE A 493 14.56 6.27 11.78
N ASP A 494 15.48 7.22 11.93
CA ASP A 494 15.78 7.95 13.16
C ASP A 494 16.06 9.43 12.86
N THR A 495 15.87 10.29 13.86
CA THR A 495 16.26 11.70 13.85
C THR A 495 17.77 11.91 13.76
N ARG A 496 18.57 10.93 14.22
CA ARG A 496 20.04 10.92 14.14
C ARG A 496 20.56 9.49 14.07
N PHE A 497 21.46 9.22 13.14
CA PHE A 497 22.12 7.91 13.02
C PHE A 497 23.59 8.08 12.65
N ILE A 498 24.38 7.03 12.87
CA ILE A 498 25.80 6.98 12.51
C ILE A 498 25.94 5.87 11.45
N VAL A 499 26.55 6.21 10.32
CA VAL A 499 26.74 5.30 9.20
C VAL A 499 28.16 5.44 8.65
N ASP A 500 28.68 4.37 8.04
CA ASP A 500 29.96 4.41 7.35
C ASP A 500 29.91 5.36 6.13
N GLN A 501 31.01 6.10 5.89
CA GLN A 501 31.10 7.06 4.78
C GLN A 501 30.85 6.40 3.42
N GLN A 502 31.15 5.11 3.26
CA GLN A 502 30.95 4.39 1.99
C GLN A 502 29.48 4.27 1.61
N ARG A 503 28.59 4.32 2.60
CA ARG A 503 27.12 4.28 2.41
C ARG A 503 26.49 5.66 2.33
N CYS A 504 27.31 6.70 2.30
CA CYS A 504 26.89 8.08 2.10
C CYS A 504 27.26 8.52 0.68
N ARG A 505 26.37 9.30 0.06
CA ARG A 505 26.68 10.03 -1.17
C ARG A 505 26.25 11.48 -1.02
N LYS A 506 27.16 12.40 -1.31
CA LYS A 506 26.89 13.83 -1.31
C LYS A 506 25.84 14.17 -2.36
N LEU A 507 24.89 15.02 -1.99
CA LEU A 507 23.87 15.50 -2.91
C LEU A 507 24.42 16.60 -3.81
N ASP A 508 24.02 16.57 -5.09
CA ASP A 508 24.28 17.65 -6.03
C ASP A 508 23.46 18.90 -5.70
N LYS A 509 23.99 20.07 -6.07
CA LYS A 509 23.32 21.35 -5.82
C LYS A 509 21.98 21.39 -6.57
N GLY A 510 20.89 21.47 -5.83
CA GLY A 510 19.53 21.58 -6.36
C GLY A 510 18.64 20.37 -6.10
N LEU A 511 19.19 19.24 -5.64
CA LEU A 511 18.40 18.09 -5.23
C LEU A 511 17.95 18.28 -3.76
N SER A 512 16.64 18.21 -3.51
CA SER A 512 16.11 18.33 -2.15
C SER A 512 16.40 17.07 -1.33
N LEU A 513 16.40 17.21 0.00
CA LEU A 513 16.49 16.05 0.89
C LEU A 513 15.29 15.10 0.70
N GLU A 514 14.10 15.64 0.44
CA GLU A 514 12.88 14.86 0.22
C GLU A 514 13.00 13.98 -1.04
N ASP A 515 13.46 14.56 -2.15
CA ASP A 515 13.68 13.80 -3.37
C ASP A 515 14.76 12.73 -3.16
N ALA A 516 15.89 13.12 -2.54
CA ALA A 516 17.00 12.21 -2.28
C ALA A 516 16.63 11.01 -1.40
N ALA A 517 15.70 11.18 -0.45
CA ALA A 517 15.26 10.10 0.43
C ALA A 517 14.55 8.94 -0.31
N ASN A 518 14.04 9.19 -1.51
CA ASN A 518 13.25 8.23 -2.30
C ASN A 518 14.02 7.64 -3.50
N MET A 519 15.29 8.00 -3.69
CA MET A 519 16.05 7.67 -4.90
C MET A 519 16.94 6.43 -4.73
N ALA A 520 17.58 6.28 -3.58
CA ALA A 520 18.73 5.41 -3.43
C ALA A 520 18.43 3.97 -3.86
N LEU A 521 17.49 3.35 -3.16
CA LEU A 521 17.12 1.94 -3.27
C LEU A 521 16.59 1.61 -4.66
N VAL A 522 15.69 2.43 -5.18
CA VAL A 522 15.06 2.19 -6.49
C VAL A 522 16.06 2.33 -7.64
N TYR A 523 16.94 3.34 -7.63
CA TYR A 523 17.94 3.54 -8.68
C TYR A 523 19.07 2.53 -8.61
N MET A 524 19.59 2.21 -7.43
CA MET A 524 20.62 1.17 -7.31
C MET A 524 20.08 -0.20 -7.71
N THR A 525 18.83 -0.51 -7.36
CA THR A 525 18.19 -1.75 -7.81
C THR A 525 18.07 -1.78 -9.33
N ALA A 526 17.67 -0.66 -9.96
CA ALA A 526 17.60 -0.55 -11.41
C ALA A 526 18.98 -0.71 -12.07
N VAL A 527 20.01 -0.01 -11.57
CA VAL A 527 21.39 -0.08 -12.07
C VAL A 527 21.97 -1.48 -11.91
N TYR A 528 21.86 -2.08 -10.73
CA TYR A 528 22.31 -3.45 -10.49
C TYR A 528 21.65 -4.43 -11.48
N SER A 529 20.33 -4.36 -11.60
CA SER A 529 19.56 -5.26 -12.45
C SER A 529 19.85 -5.07 -13.94
N LEU A 530 19.94 -3.83 -14.42
CA LEU A 530 20.10 -3.52 -15.85
C LEU A 530 21.55 -3.56 -16.31
N VAL A 531 22.47 -3.01 -15.52
CA VAL A 531 23.87 -2.82 -15.92
C VAL A 531 24.71 -4.04 -15.56
N TYR A 532 24.59 -4.54 -14.33
CA TYR A 532 25.47 -5.60 -13.84
C TYR A 532 24.91 -6.99 -14.16
N VAL A 533 23.63 -7.22 -13.88
CA VAL A 533 23.02 -8.54 -14.11
C VAL A 533 22.53 -8.70 -15.56
N GLY A 534 21.71 -7.76 -16.03
CA GLY A 534 21.14 -7.79 -17.38
C GLY A 534 22.11 -7.39 -18.49
N GLN A 535 23.21 -6.71 -18.13
CA GLN A 535 24.26 -6.23 -19.05
C GLN A 535 23.71 -5.58 -20.32
N ILE A 536 22.69 -4.73 -20.16
CA ILE A 536 22.00 -4.08 -21.25
C ILE A 536 22.95 -3.16 -22.03
N LYS A 537 22.89 -3.26 -23.36
CA LYS A 537 23.58 -2.40 -24.32
C LYS A 537 22.56 -1.61 -25.13
N LYS A 538 23.05 -0.55 -25.76
CA LYS A 538 22.31 0.31 -26.68
C LYS A 538 21.61 -0.51 -27.78
N GLY A 539 20.36 -0.16 -28.07
CA GLY A 539 19.53 -0.81 -29.08
C GLY A 539 18.90 -2.14 -28.63
N GLN A 540 19.15 -2.59 -27.40
CA GLN A 540 18.44 -3.74 -26.86
C GLN A 540 17.11 -3.34 -26.25
N THR A 541 16.14 -4.23 -26.33
CA THR A 541 14.80 -4.01 -25.79
C THR A 541 14.68 -4.49 -24.33
N VAL A 542 13.92 -3.74 -23.53
CA VAL A 542 13.63 -4.03 -22.13
C VAL A 542 12.15 -3.86 -21.85
N LEU A 543 11.51 -4.91 -21.31
CA LEU A 543 10.14 -4.83 -20.80
C LEU A 543 10.14 -4.49 -19.30
N ILE A 544 9.50 -3.37 -18.93
CA ILE A 544 9.37 -2.89 -17.56
C ILE A 544 7.92 -3.01 -17.10
N HIS A 545 7.66 -3.91 -16.15
CA HIS A 545 6.33 -4.01 -15.54
C HIS A 545 6.11 -2.99 -14.43
N SER A 546 4.84 -2.58 -14.24
CA SER A 546 4.45 -1.58 -13.23
C SER A 546 5.27 -0.29 -13.37
N ALA A 547 5.41 0.17 -14.61
CA ALA A 547 6.34 1.22 -15.01
C ALA A 547 6.18 2.53 -14.21
N CYS A 548 4.96 2.90 -13.81
CA CYS A 548 4.70 4.08 -12.97
C CYS A 548 4.85 3.83 -11.45
N GLY A 549 5.59 2.81 -11.02
CA GLY A 549 6.00 2.61 -9.62
C GLY A 549 7.42 3.12 -9.39
N GLY A 550 7.85 3.31 -8.13
CA GLY A 550 9.16 3.90 -7.79
C GLY A 550 10.35 3.25 -8.52
N PHE A 551 10.44 1.92 -8.53
CA PHE A 551 11.44 1.21 -9.33
C PHE A 551 11.23 1.32 -10.83
N GLY A 552 9.99 1.22 -11.32
CA GLY A 552 9.70 1.24 -12.76
C GLY A 552 10.18 2.55 -13.40
N MET A 553 9.97 3.66 -12.69
CA MET A 553 10.41 5.00 -13.10
C MET A 553 11.94 5.11 -13.12
N ALA A 554 12.61 4.58 -12.10
CA ALA A 554 14.07 4.52 -12.07
C ALA A 554 14.63 3.63 -13.20
N ALA A 555 14.01 2.48 -13.46
CA ALA A 555 14.40 1.57 -14.53
C ALA A 555 14.23 2.20 -15.92
N ILE A 556 13.16 2.97 -16.16
CA ILE A 556 12.98 3.72 -17.41
C ILE A 556 14.13 4.69 -17.64
N GLN A 557 14.51 5.46 -16.61
CA GLN A 557 15.60 6.42 -16.69
C GLN A 557 16.95 5.73 -16.98
N VAL A 558 17.24 4.63 -16.30
CA VAL A 558 18.47 3.84 -16.56
C VAL A 558 18.46 3.25 -17.97
N CYS A 559 17.34 2.71 -18.45
CA CYS A 559 17.22 2.20 -19.82
C CYS A 559 17.45 3.30 -20.87
N ARG A 560 16.91 4.50 -20.66
CA ARG A 560 17.15 5.67 -21.53
C ARG A 560 18.63 6.04 -21.58
N LEU A 561 19.31 6.06 -20.43
CA LEU A 561 20.76 6.31 -20.35
C LEU A 561 21.58 5.26 -21.11
N LEU A 562 21.15 3.99 -21.08
CA LEU A 562 21.80 2.90 -21.80
C LEU A 562 21.45 2.88 -23.31
N GLY A 563 20.51 3.72 -23.74
CA GLY A 563 19.97 3.71 -25.11
C GLY A 563 19.22 2.43 -25.44
N ALA A 564 18.58 1.82 -24.44
CA ALA A 564 17.72 0.66 -24.60
C ALA A 564 16.34 1.07 -25.08
N GLU A 565 15.71 0.21 -25.87
CA GLU A 565 14.33 0.38 -26.33
C GLU A 565 13.37 -0.13 -25.25
N ILE A 566 12.42 0.71 -24.85
CA ILE A 566 11.59 0.47 -23.67
C ILE A 566 10.19 0.01 -24.08
N PHE A 567 9.78 -1.09 -23.48
CA PHE A 567 8.40 -1.56 -23.45
C PHE A 567 7.91 -1.52 -22.01
N ALA A 568 6.65 -1.13 -21.78
CA ALA A 568 6.15 -0.87 -20.45
C ALA A 568 4.74 -1.43 -20.22
N THR A 569 4.40 -1.77 -18.97
CA THR A 569 3.01 -2.04 -18.59
C THR A 569 2.52 -1.13 -17.47
N VAL A 570 1.28 -0.64 -17.61
CA VAL A 570 0.63 0.30 -16.67
C VAL A 570 -0.78 -0.14 -16.30
N GLY A 571 -1.32 0.39 -15.20
CA GLY A 571 -2.59 -0.07 -14.64
C GLY A 571 -3.85 0.68 -15.08
N ASN A 572 -3.72 1.83 -15.74
CA ASN A 572 -4.85 2.64 -16.20
C ASN A 572 -4.38 3.65 -17.27
N GLN A 573 -5.34 4.34 -17.88
CA GLN A 573 -5.07 5.30 -18.95
C GLN A 573 -4.23 6.49 -18.48
N THR A 574 -4.52 7.06 -17.30
CA THR A 574 -3.75 8.18 -16.74
C THR A 574 -2.25 7.87 -16.63
N LYS A 575 -1.90 6.65 -16.21
CA LYS A 575 -0.51 6.18 -16.14
C LYS A 575 0.11 5.95 -17.52
N LYS A 576 -0.70 5.54 -18.51
CA LYS A 576 -0.27 5.43 -19.91
C LYS A 576 0.06 6.82 -20.47
N ASP A 577 -0.84 7.78 -20.29
CA ASP A 577 -0.66 9.16 -20.75
C ASP A 577 0.59 9.79 -20.12
N HIS A 578 0.84 9.53 -18.83
CA HIS A 578 2.05 9.97 -18.14
C HIS A 578 3.34 9.44 -18.80
N LEU A 579 3.40 8.15 -19.17
CA LEU A 579 4.57 7.59 -19.86
C LEU A 579 4.75 8.13 -21.28
N ILE A 580 3.66 8.47 -21.96
CA ILE A 580 3.70 9.07 -23.30
C ILE A 580 4.22 10.51 -23.22
N HIS A 581 3.67 11.32 -22.32
CA HIS A 581 3.93 12.76 -22.28
C HIS A 581 5.20 13.13 -21.53
N GLU A 582 5.54 12.43 -20.45
CA GLU A 582 6.72 12.74 -19.62
C GLU A 582 7.95 11.89 -19.97
N PHE A 583 7.74 10.72 -20.57
CA PHE A 583 8.81 9.76 -20.87
C PHE A 583 8.93 9.41 -22.36
N ASP A 584 8.20 10.08 -23.24
CA ASP A 584 8.19 9.88 -24.70
C ASP A 584 8.19 8.41 -25.11
N ILE A 585 7.54 7.54 -24.33
CA ILE A 585 7.43 6.13 -24.66
C ILE A 585 6.30 6.00 -25.68
N PRO A 586 6.54 5.40 -26.86
CA PRO A 586 5.53 5.28 -27.89
C PRO A 586 4.25 4.59 -27.36
N PRO A 587 3.03 5.05 -27.74
CA PRO A 587 1.79 4.48 -27.23
C PRO A 587 1.61 2.97 -27.50
N ASP A 588 2.22 2.48 -28.58
CA ASP A 588 2.32 1.09 -29.03
C ASP A 588 3.35 0.25 -28.24
N HIS A 589 4.21 0.90 -27.44
CA HIS A 589 5.14 0.25 -26.51
C HIS A 589 4.57 0.14 -25.09
N ILE A 590 3.33 0.62 -24.85
CA ILE A 590 2.70 0.67 -23.54
C ILE A 590 1.43 -0.19 -23.50
N PHE A 591 1.45 -1.22 -22.66
CA PHE A 591 0.41 -2.23 -22.58
C PHE A 591 -0.34 -2.21 -21.24
N ASP A 592 -1.56 -2.78 -21.22
CA ASP A 592 -2.32 -2.92 -19.97
C ASP A 592 -1.70 -4.02 -19.10
N SER A 593 -1.25 -3.62 -17.92
CA SER A 593 -0.69 -4.53 -16.93
C SER A 593 -1.72 -5.46 -16.28
N ARG A 594 -3.02 -5.17 -16.41
CA ARG A 594 -4.13 -5.96 -15.85
C ARG A 594 -4.66 -7.05 -16.78
N SER A 595 -4.20 -7.08 -18.04
CA SER A 595 -4.66 -8.03 -19.05
C SER A 595 -3.51 -8.93 -19.49
N ALA A 596 -3.78 -10.21 -19.75
CA ALA A 596 -2.81 -11.13 -20.37
C ALA A 596 -2.46 -10.74 -21.82
N SER A 597 -3.30 -9.90 -22.45
CA SER A 597 -3.15 -9.48 -23.85
C SER A 597 -1.87 -8.67 -24.12
N PHE A 598 -1.19 -8.14 -23.09
CA PHE A 598 0.07 -7.42 -23.28
C PHE A 598 1.12 -8.24 -24.02
N LEU A 599 1.12 -9.56 -23.83
CA LEU A 599 2.09 -10.43 -24.45
C LEU A 599 1.94 -10.43 -25.97
N GLN A 600 0.73 -10.65 -26.46
CA GLN A 600 0.50 -10.72 -27.90
C GLN A 600 0.89 -9.40 -28.56
N SER A 601 0.48 -8.28 -27.98
CA SER A 601 0.86 -6.95 -28.46
C SER A 601 2.37 -6.69 -28.39
N LEU A 602 3.07 -7.22 -27.37
CA LEU A 602 4.52 -7.11 -27.25
C LEU A 602 5.22 -7.97 -28.31
N MET A 603 4.74 -9.18 -28.59
CA MET A 603 5.29 -10.06 -29.64
C MET A 603 5.16 -9.41 -31.02
N GLU A 604 3.99 -8.82 -31.29
CA GLU A 604 3.73 -8.07 -32.51
C GLU A 604 4.65 -6.85 -32.63
N ALA A 605 4.81 -6.07 -31.55
CA ALA A 605 5.63 -4.85 -31.55
C ALA A 605 7.15 -5.13 -31.66
N THR A 606 7.61 -6.29 -31.17
CA THR A 606 9.04 -6.64 -31.16
C THR A 606 9.46 -7.64 -32.25
N GLY A 607 8.51 -8.12 -33.05
CA GLY A 607 8.76 -9.22 -33.99
C GLY A 607 9.23 -10.51 -33.29
N GLY A 608 8.86 -10.71 -32.02
CA GLY A 608 9.31 -11.84 -31.19
C GLY A 608 10.74 -11.70 -30.63
N HIS A 609 11.37 -10.53 -30.73
CA HIS A 609 12.76 -10.32 -30.28
C HIS A 609 12.85 -9.32 -29.13
N TRP A 610 13.06 -9.83 -27.91
CA TRP A 610 13.48 -9.00 -26.79
C TRP A 610 14.56 -9.61 -25.91
N ARG A 611 15.34 -8.77 -25.21
CA ARG A 611 16.55 -9.23 -24.50
C ARG A 611 16.39 -9.38 -22.98
N LEU A 612 15.70 -8.46 -22.32
CA LEU A 612 15.55 -8.50 -20.86
C LEU A 612 14.15 -8.10 -20.44
N ARG A 613 13.62 -8.84 -19.46
CA ARG A 613 12.37 -8.52 -18.79
C ARG A 613 12.61 -8.21 -17.33
N LEU A 614 12.20 -7.01 -16.91
CA LEU A 614 12.22 -6.55 -15.53
C LEU A 614 10.82 -6.62 -14.94
N THR A 615 10.66 -7.52 -13.98
CA THR A 615 9.43 -7.61 -13.19
C THR A 615 9.75 -7.32 -11.74
N LEU A 616 9.27 -6.19 -11.23
CA LEU A 616 9.03 -6.04 -9.79
C LEU A 616 7.58 -6.45 -9.56
N LEU A 617 7.38 -7.60 -8.93
CA LEU A 617 6.03 -8.12 -8.68
C LEU A 617 5.37 -7.23 -7.62
N PRO A 618 4.31 -6.45 -7.94
CA PRO A 618 3.43 -6.00 -6.88
C PRO A 618 2.76 -7.24 -6.31
N PRO A 619 2.61 -7.33 -4.99
CA PRO A 619 2.27 -8.60 -4.38
C PRO A 619 0.86 -9.09 -4.74
N SER A 620 0.02 -8.29 -5.44
CA SER A 620 -1.40 -8.54 -5.74
C SER A 620 -1.82 -9.26 -7.02
N ARG A 621 -0.93 -9.76 -7.88
CA ARG A 621 -1.36 -10.42 -9.13
C ARG A 621 -1.09 -11.92 -9.14
N SER A 622 -2.17 -12.71 -9.24
CA SER A 622 -2.13 -14.11 -9.64
C SER A 622 -1.69 -14.24 -11.10
N ARG A 623 -0.94 -15.31 -11.38
CA ARG A 623 -0.13 -15.57 -12.58
C ARG A 623 -0.88 -15.80 -13.90
N ALA A 624 -2.21 -15.65 -13.98
CA ALA A 624 -2.97 -15.98 -15.18
C ALA A 624 -2.57 -15.15 -16.43
N GLY A 625 -2.04 -13.93 -16.24
CA GLY A 625 -1.58 -13.09 -17.36
C GLY A 625 -0.11 -13.26 -17.78
N TYR A 626 0.68 -14.06 -17.05
CA TYR A 626 2.14 -14.14 -17.26
C TYR A 626 2.64 -15.50 -17.77
N GLY A 627 1.78 -16.52 -17.83
CA GLY A 627 2.13 -17.89 -18.23
C GLY A 627 2.53 -18.07 -19.69
N ALA A 628 2.13 -17.16 -20.59
CA ALA A 628 2.38 -17.32 -22.03
C ALA A 628 3.77 -16.81 -22.49
N THR A 629 4.66 -16.40 -21.57
CA THR A 629 5.91 -15.65 -21.88
C THR A 629 7.22 -16.35 -21.54
N TRP A 630 7.16 -17.64 -21.18
CA TRP A 630 8.32 -18.45 -20.79
C TRP A 630 9.07 -19.04 -21.98
N ASP A 631 8.55 -18.86 -23.19
CA ASP A 631 9.25 -19.17 -24.43
C ASP A 631 10.13 -18.00 -24.87
N LEU A 632 11.37 -18.33 -25.24
CA LEU A 632 12.35 -17.55 -26.02
C LEU A 632 13.56 -16.94 -25.26
N LYS A 633 14.68 -16.94 -26.01
CA LYS A 633 16.11 -16.67 -25.73
C LYS A 633 16.46 -15.36 -24.97
N SER A 634 15.85 -15.11 -23.81
CA SER A 634 15.97 -13.85 -23.07
C SER A 634 16.32 -14.05 -21.59
N VAL A 635 16.98 -13.05 -20.98
CA VAL A 635 17.40 -13.09 -19.57
C VAL A 635 16.24 -12.56 -18.71
N TYR A 636 15.86 -13.30 -17.67
CA TYR A 636 14.76 -12.95 -16.78
C TYR A 636 15.27 -12.48 -15.42
N LEU A 637 14.83 -11.30 -14.97
CA LEU A 637 15.14 -10.81 -13.63
C LEU A 637 13.86 -10.57 -12.83
N THR A 638 13.68 -11.41 -11.81
CA THR A 638 12.61 -11.28 -10.82
C THR A 638 13.20 -10.72 -9.53
N LEU A 639 12.72 -9.56 -9.11
CA LEU A 639 13.17 -8.91 -7.88
C LEU A 639 12.11 -9.12 -6.79
N SER A 640 12.47 -9.83 -5.72
CA SER A 640 11.68 -9.92 -4.49
C SER A 640 12.31 -9.08 -3.38
N SER A 641 11.49 -8.56 -2.46
CA SER A 641 11.95 -7.75 -1.32
C SER A 641 13.00 -8.44 -0.44
N HIS A 642 12.99 -9.78 -0.40
CA HIS A 642 13.95 -10.58 0.37
C HIS A 642 15.29 -10.79 -0.36
N ALA A 643 15.28 -11.01 -1.68
CA ALA A 643 16.50 -11.15 -2.47
C ALA A 643 17.31 -9.85 -2.55
N LEU A 644 16.64 -8.71 -2.42
CA LEU A 644 17.29 -7.40 -2.28
C LEU A 644 18.05 -7.32 -0.95
N LEU A 645 17.47 -7.63 0.21
CA LEU A 645 18.19 -7.48 1.48
C LEU A 645 19.46 -8.37 1.61
N GLU A 646 19.47 -9.59 1.08
CA GLU A 646 20.67 -10.46 1.11
C GLU A 646 21.72 -10.09 0.05
N GLY A 647 21.32 -9.72 -1.16
CA GLY A 647 22.26 -9.28 -2.20
C GLY A 647 23.05 -8.02 -1.78
N TRP A 648 22.42 -7.17 -0.98
CA TRP A 648 23.02 -5.94 -0.47
C TRP A 648 23.98 -6.16 0.68
N ARG A 649 23.77 -7.19 1.53
CA ARG A 649 24.73 -7.57 2.59
C ARG A 649 26.07 -8.09 2.04
N ASN A 650 26.09 -8.59 0.80
CA ASN A 650 27.30 -9.04 0.13
C ASN A 650 27.94 -7.97 -0.76
N TRP A 651 27.24 -6.85 -1.01
CA TRP A 651 27.68 -5.77 -1.91
C TRP A 651 28.14 -4.52 -1.16
N LEU A 652 27.55 -4.25 0.02
CA LEU A 652 28.06 -3.33 1.04
C LEU A 652 29.04 -4.04 1.97
#